data_AF-A0A7S2GM97-F1
#
_entry.id   AF-A0A7S2GM97-F1
#
_cell.length_a   1.000
_cell.length_b   1.000
_cell.length_c   1.000
_cell.angle_alpha   90.00
_cell.angle_beta   90.00
_cell.angle_gamma   90.00
#
_symmetry.space_group_name_H-M   'P 1'
#
loop_
_entity.id
_entity.type
_entity.pdbx_description
1 polymer ?
#
loop_
_entity_poly.entity_id
_entity_poly.type
_entity_poly.pdbx_seq_one_letter_code
_entity_poly.pdbx_strand_id
1 'polypeptide(L)'
;MGCCGSTEAPVEATSIGDEYDNPAVTLEGIKSDIARAEAKAVEAGPERNTFLASVLEARERHSSDPDVMKDACTRLQAHNRKLKHLIATADAEAVHEAMNGGFLGMGCNDKKLIAALCSRTKSQLEITKKRFRSMYDKDIRDEVKGETGGYYGKMMSYAMASQTDYIIDMLDFACEGWFNNYMVLIELFVMCEQQWLKAGKEAWEGRKDKSLIDYINSQLGSSYAGLCKLFMLLLKGDREDENTEPDDAVIEGQIGKLRTECEKGFFSSADQEVFIDIIGANNHKMNARLAEMYENKYSESLGKGIGDKMSDKLGIALKSLLMKRDDFVASRLQAAMSGWGTDKGTLLRLLGGFDDRKMVGVLAAYERKYGLPFGSALNHEIGGNFARAASAWINTLNDPTGGVESVTEQPVDDSSGDAEKLCSMCDFLLLENEMLLRFAASLDVETLSEATKYIGTDDTRFIRTITTRSKRFLGRISYLYREDNDKTLISLVDENCSDYYAYLARFLVLQPSQSDALLLDLALEGPMEENDTNALIEFLCARHPRRVRSTKKAWEKRNDASLVDRLSDELHGDLRKIALTMLKGKRMDPEAVEEEDADMELAKTQAATLKDEMEDRAIDILCSNSPAQNAAIARQFEEAYDMSLQRAIGQVFDGNVKSALTSLTLEPSQWYAARLKAAFKGIGSKERTVCRIVGAHDKDEIKAIALAYDDKYGTRLKTDIDAHTSGNFKRLAVAWIDLPDQLEQPAEQIVLPVLEEDARAAALAKEEADREKEEEEEDFEEVEDPPPPSSSLYKAKVIMWQAKLAKAKEAGRPRKIAYFERLLCMYPPVPSGHQLLADYAAALTSEYKNGEEGMVGVWIQATDASTFEEAGTTKELFDEWQNTSEACVRDKNITIGELKHAWGLSKKEKSTKHLEIPPAEYETTYEPPPTPPPQPPQPVAPPMPPFQPMTNAFGQAGGRQMMMQSMQTTTHTVQHTIVHQPQQAGVQRMAATVPFGVYGGMQMTVNTTYGPMRVTVPPGYGPGSSFTFNVPVRGPMVGMAPQYFA
;
A
#
# COMPACT_ATOMS: atom_id res chain seq x y z
N MET A 1 14.49 20.96 -53.43
CA MET A 1 14.15 21.71 -52.20
C MET A 1 12.70 22.14 -52.32
N GLY A 2 11.80 21.46 -51.61
CA GLY A 2 10.34 21.60 -51.71
C GLY A 2 9.65 20.24 -51.52
N CYS A 3 8.55 20.23 -50.77
CA CYS A 3 7.67 19.11 -50.36
C CYS A 3 8.20 18.31 -49.13
N CYS A 4 7.46 18.05 -48.05
CA CYS A 4 6.02 17.83 -47.87
C CYS A 4 5.50 18.43 -46.55
N GLY A 5 4.42 19.20 -46.60
CA GLY A 5 3.49 19.36 -45.48
C GLY A 5 2.34 18.37 -45.69
N SER A 6 2.18 17.42 -44.78
CA SER A 6 0.97 16.59 -44.68
C SER A 6 0.16 17.12 -43.50
N THR A 7 -0.97 17.73 -43.81
CA THR A 7 -2.04 18.07 -42.88
C THR A 7 -2.65 16.78 -42.34
N GLU A 8 -2.47 16.50 -41.05
CA GLU A 8 -3.28 15.53 -40.31
C GLU A 8 -4.73 16.06 -40.25
N ALA A 9 -5.69 15.24 -40.67
CA ALA A 9 -7.10 15.54 -40.48
C ALA A 9 -7.46 15.37 -38.99
N PRO A 10 -8.32 16.24 -38.41
CA PRO A 10 -8.78 16.07 -37.04
C PRO A 10 -9.69 14.85 -36.96
N VAL A 11 -9.38 13.90 -36.09
CA VAL A 11 -10.23 12.74 -35.79
C VAL A 11 -11.31 13.20 -34.81
N GLU A 12 -12.58 13.15 -35.21
CA GLU A 12 -13.72 13.48 -34.36
C GLU A 12 -13.86 12.48 -33.20
N ALA A 13 -14.10 13.01 -32.00
CA ALA A 13 -14.28 12.24 -30.77
C ALA A 13 -15.60 11.46 -30.78
N THR A 14 -15.52 10.13 -30.78
CA THR A 14 -16.64 9.24 -30.49
C THR A 14 -16.96 9.24 -28.99
N SER A 15 -18.25 9.29 -28.64
CA SER A 15 -18.74 9.38 -27.26
C SER A 15 -18.42 8.13 -26.43
N ILE A 16 -17.70 8.31 -25.32
CA ILE A 16 -17.05 7.28 -24.48
C ILE A 16 -17.98 6.81 -23.32
N GLY A 17 -19.30 6.99 -23.44
CA GLY A 17 -20.21 6.90 -22.29
C GLY A 17 -20.50 5.51 -21.72
N ASP A 18 -20.71 4.49 -22.56
CA ASP A 18 -21.52 3.32 -22.12
C ASP A 18 -20.89 1.93 -22.32
N GLU A 19 -19.63 1.79 -22.78
CA GLU A 19 -19.04 0.47 -23.14
C GLU A 19 -17.87 -0.01 -22.25
N TYR A 20 -17.56 0.66 -21.13
CA TYR A 20 -16.29 0.46 -20.40
C TYR A 20 -16.44 -0.13 -18.99
N ASP A 21 -16.71 -1.44 -18.91
CA ASP A 21 -16.57 -2.21 -17.67
C ASP A 21 -15.49 -3.29 -17.84
N ASN A 22 -14.25 -3.00 -17.42
CA ASN A 22 -13.22 -4.03 -17.21
C ASN A 22 -13.30 -4.53 -15.76
N PRO A 23 -13.69 -5.80 -15.51
CA PRO A 23 -13.86 -6.32 -14.16
C PRO A 23 -12.55 -6.63 -13.42
N ALA A 24 -11.38 -6.53 -14.08
CA ALA A 24 -10.09 -6.94 -13.49
C ALA A 24 -9.38 -5.83 -12.70
N VAL A 25 -9.56 -4.55 -13.06
CA VAL A 25 -8.99 -3.39 -12.36
C VAL A 25 -9.91 -2.19 -12.56
N THR A 26 -10.59 -1.75 -11.49
CA THR A 26 -11.46 -0.57 -11.55
C THR A 26 -10.66 0.70 -11.28
N LEU A 27 -11.08 1.82 -11.88
CA LEU A 27 -10.56 3.15 -11.58
C LEU A 27 -10.56 3.44 -10.06
N GLU A 28 -11.59 2.96 -9.36
CA GLU A 28 -11.69 3.03 -7.89
C GLU A 28 -10.61 2.21 -7.16
N GLY A 29 -10.27 1.02 -7.66
CA GLY A 29 -9.19 0.20 -7.10
C GLY A 29 -7.84 0.90 -7.18
N ILE A 30 -7.58 1.58 -8.29
CA ILE A 30 -6.32 2.32 -8.52
C ILE A 30 -6.27 3.58 -7.67
N LYS A 31 -7.37 4.35 -7.61
CA LYS A 31 -7.49 5.47 -6.67
C LYS A 31 -7.26 5.02 -5.23
N SER A 32 -7.78 3.86 -4.83
CA SER A 32 -7.54 3.28 -3.50
C SER A 32 -6.06 2.93 -3.28
N ASP A 33 -5.37 2.39 -4.28
CA ASP A 33 -3.95 2.05 -4.17
C ASP A 33 -3.06 3.30 -4.11
N ILE A 34 -3.34 4.32 -4.92
CA ILE A 34 -2.68 5.62 -4.84
C ILE A 34 -2.94 6.25 -3.47
N ALA A 35 -4.20 6.31 -3.03
CA ALA A 35 -4.57 6.84 -1.72
C ALA A 35 -3.91 6.07 -0.58
N ARG A 36 -3.75 4.74 -0.68
CA ARG A 36 -3.05 3.94 0.33
C ARG A 36 -1.53 4.18 0.31
N ALA A 37 -0.94 4.38 -0.86
CA ALA A 37 0.47 4.71 -1.00
C ALA A 37 0.77 6.10 -0.40
N GLU A 38 -0.08 7.09 -0.71
CA GLU A 38 0.00 8.44 -0.13
C GLU A 38 -0.33 8.41 1.37
N ALA A 39 -1.33 7.66 1.83
CA ALA A 39 -1.64 7.51 3.26
C ALA A 39 -0.47 6.88 4.03
N LYS A 40 0.25 5.90 3.45
CA LYS A 40 1.49 5.37 4.04
C LYS A 40 2.62 6.40 4.04
N ALA A 41 2.68 7.28 3.03
CA ALA A 41 3.63 8.39 3.00
C ALA A 41 3.30 9.45 4.08
N VAL A 42 2.01 9.66 4.37
CA VAL A 42 1.52 10.52 5.47
C VAL A 42 1.75 9.85 6.85
N GLU A 43 1.60 8.52 6.96
CA GLU A 43 2.00 7.77 8.16
C GLU A 43 3.51 7.86 8.43
N ALA A 44 4.33 8.17 7.43
CA ALA A 44 5.76 8.40 7.55
C ALA A 44 6.12 9.80 8.08
N GLY A 45 5.16 10.69 8.33
CA GLY A 45 5.36 12.01 8.95
C GLY A 45 4.45 13.09 8.36
N PRO A 46 3.99 14.07 9.17
CA PRO A 46 3.01 15.07 8.76
C PRO A 46 3.55 16.21 7.88
N GLU A 47 4.86 16.42 7.80
CA GLU A 47 5.43 17.55 7.02
C GLU A 47 5.28 17.43 5.48
N ARG A 48 4.50 16.49 4.95
CA ARG A 48 4.56 16.18 3.51
C ARG A 48 3.24 15.81 2.88
N ASN A 49 2.31 16.76 2.80
CA ASN A 49 1.37 16.78 1.69
C ASN A 49 2.19 16.81 0.38
N THR A 50 2.14 15.75 -0.40
CA THR A 50 2.82 15.69 -1.71
C THR A 50 1.98 16.44 -2.74
N PHE A 51 2.57 16.78 -3.89
CA PHE A 51 1.79 17.30 -5.01
C PHE A 51 0.66 16.34 -5.38
N LEU A 52 0.94 15.04 -5.50
CA LEU A 52 -0.09 14.04 -5.79
C LEU A 52 -1.14 13.93 -4.68
N ALA A 53 -0.76 14.01 -3.40
CA ALA A 53 -1.72 14.04 -2.30
C ALA A 53 -2.65 15.26 -2.40
N SER A 54 -2.12 16.44 -2.74
CA SER A 54 -2.95 17.63 -2.96
C SER A 54 -3.90 17.49 -4.17
N VAL A 55 -3.50 16.73 -5.20
CA VAL A 55 -4.39 16.42 -6.34
C VAL A 55 -5.52 15.48 -5.91
N LEU A 56 -5.21 14.45 -5.13
CA LEU A 56 -6.21 13.51 -4.62
C LEU A 56 -7.21 14.22 -3.71
N GLU A 57 -6.71 15.10 -2.83
CA GLU A 57 -7.53 15.89 -1.94
C GLU A 57 -8.40 16.88 -2.71
N ALA A 58 -7.85 17.58 -3.73
CA ALA A 58 -8.64 18.39 -4.66
C ALA A 58 -9.77 17.56 -5.28
N ARG A 59 -9.46 16.36 -5.76
CA ARG A 59 -10.42 15.48 -6.43
C ARG A 59 -11.50 14.93 -5.50
N GLU A 60 -11.18 14.71 -4.23
CA GLU A 60 -12.09 14.17 -3.20
C GLU A 60 -12.98 15.27 -2.60
N ARG A 61 -12.40 16.41 -2.26
CA ARG A 61 -13.06 17.47 -1.47
C ARG A 61 -13.53 18.66 -2.30
N HIS A 62 -12.94 18.91 -3.47
CA HIS A 62 -13.21 20.06 -4.32
C HIS A 62 -13.66 19.68 -5.74
N SER A 63 -14.25 18.50 -5.92
CA SER A 63 -14.71 18.01 -7.24
C SER A 63 -15.75 18.90 -7.95
N SER A 64 -16.45 19.75 -7.19
CA SER A 64 -17.43 20.70 -7.72
C SER A 64 -16.82 22.05 -8.14
N ASP A 65 -15.56 22.32 -7.79
CA ASP A 65 -14.87 23.57 -8.10
C ASP A 65 -14.07 23.44 -9.41
N PRO A 66 -14.54 24.04 -10.53
CA PRO A 66 -13.88 23.90 -11.82
C PRO A 66 -12.51 24.57 -11.86
N ASP A 67 -12.24 25.60 -11.06
CA ASP A 67 -10.96 26.31 -11.07
C ASP A 67 -9.89 25.49 -10.34
N VAL A 68 -10.24 24.91 -9.19
CA VAL A 68 -9.36 23.99 -8.45
C VAL A 68 -9.04 22.75 -9.30
N MET A 69 -10.06 22.14 -9.92
CA MET A 69 -9.87 20.97 -10.78
C MET A 69 -9.07 21.29 -12.04
N LYS A 70 -9.20 22.51 -12.59
CA LYS A 70 -8.40 22.98 -13.71
C LYS A 70 -6.92 23.11 -13.34
N ASP A 71 -6.60 23.72 -12.19
CA ASP A 71 -5.21 23.82 -11.71
C ASP A 71 -4.60 22.43 -11.51
N ALA A 72 -5.36 21.54 -10.85
CA ALA A 72 -4.97 20.16 -10.60
C ALA A 72 -4.64 19.41 -11.90
N CYS A 73 -5.56 19.43 -12.87
CA CYS A 73 -5.36 18.78 -14.17
C CYS A 73 -4.17 19.37 -14.93
N THR A 74 -4.04 20.69 -14.98
CA THR A 74 -2.98 21.38 -15.73
C THR A 74 -1.61 20.98 -15.22
N ARG A 75 -1.42 21.00 -13.90
CA ARG A 75 -0.14 20.69 -13.27
C ARG A 75 0.17 19.19 -13.33
N LEU A 76 -0.83 18.34 -13.16
CA LEU A 76 -0.63 16.89 -13.27
C LEU A 76 -0.32 16.47 -14.70
N GLN A 77 -1.01 17.05 -15.70
CA GLN A 77 -0.69 16.83 -17.12
C GLN A 77 0.75 17.26 -17.45
N ALA A 78 1.18 18.43 -16.98
CA ALA A 78 2.56 18.89 -17.17
C ALA A 78 3.57 17.93 -16.50
N HIS A 79 3.28 17.45 -15.30
CA HIS A 79 4.12 16.47 -14.61
C HIS A 79 4.19 15.13 -15.36
N ASN A 80 3.07 14.59 -15.82
CA ASN A 80 3.04 13.34 -16.60
C ASN A 80 3.83 13.47 -17.90
N ARG A 81 3.72 14.60 -18.62
CA ARG A 81 4.52 14.86 -19.83
C ARG A 81 6.02 14.84 -19.52
N LYS A 82 6.45 15.46 -18.41
CA LYS A 82 7.85 15.40 -17.96
C LYS A 82 8.29 13.95 -17.70
N LEU A 83 7.47 13.16 -17.01
CA LEU A 83 7.75 11.74 -16.75
C LEU A 83 7.85 10.92 -18.05
N LYS A 84 6.93 11.11 -19.01
CA LYS A 84 6.99 10.45 -20.33
C LYS A 84 8.32 10.69 -21.04
N HIS A 85 8.82 11.93 -21.05
CA HIS A 85 10.11 12.25 -21.68
C HIS A 85 11.32 11.65 -20.94
N LEU A 86 11.26 11.60 -19.61
CA LEU A 86 12.31 10.96 -18.80
C LEU A 86 12.34 9.46 -19.05
N ILE A 87 11.18 8.79 -19.02
CA ILE A 87 11.04 7.37 -19.32
C ILE A 87 11.49 7.07 -20.75
N ALA A 88 11.07 7.85 -21.74
CA ALA A 88 11.52 7.68 -23.12
C ALA A 88 13.03 7.83 -23.29
N THR A 89 13.68 8.67 -22.49
CA THR A 89 15.15 8.79 -22.46
C THR A 89 15.77 7.55 -21.84
N ALA A 90 15.26 7.11 -20.68
CA ALA A 90 15.73 5.91 -20.00
C ALA A 90 15.53 4.65 -20.86
N ASP A 91 14.41 4.52 -21.56
CA ASP A 91 14.11 3.45 -22.50
C ASP A 91 15.08 3.48 -23.69
N ALA A 92 15.35 4.65 -24.26
CA ALA A 92 16.29 4.77 -25.37
C ALA A 92 17.72 4.38 -24.95
N GLU A 93 18.16 4.80 -23.77
CA GLU A 93 19.43 4.38 -23.16
C GLU A 93 19.45 2.88 -22.90
N ALA A 94 18.38 2.34 -22.30
CA ALA A 94 18.27 0.94 -21.97
C ALA A 94 18.26 0.03 -23.20
N VAL A 95 17.58 0.44 -24.28
CA VAL A 95 17.57 -0.30 -25.55
C VAL A 95 18.95 -0.26 -26.20
N HIS A 96 19.59 0.91 -26.26
CA HIS A 96 20.95 1.01 -26.79
C HIS A 96 21.94 0.15 -25.99
N GLU A 97 21.86 0.20 -24.67
CA GLU A 97 22.69 -0.61 -23.78
C GLU A 97 22.35 -2.10 -23.87
N ALA A 98 21.09 -2.47 -24.02
CA ALA A 98 20.69 -3.88 -24.18
C ALA A 98 21.30 -4.48 -25.45
N MET A 99 21.35 -3.71 -26.54
CA MET A 99 21.93 -4.14 -27.81
C MET A 99 23.47 -4.15 -27.82
N ASN A 100 24.11 -3.36 -26.93
CA ASN A 100 25.58 -3.22 -26.90
C ASN A 100 26.24 -3.77 -25.61
N GLY A 101 25.46 -4.33 -24.68
CA GLY A 101 25.87 -4.56 -23.27
C GLY A 101 26.25 -5.99 -22.90
N GLY A 102 26.36 -6.92 -23.86
CA GLY A 102 26.77 -8.30 -23.59
C GLY A 102 28.21 -8.44 -23.05
N PHE A 103 28.58 -9.61 -22.50
CA PHE A 103 29.94 -9.90 -22.04
C PHE A 103 30.91 -9.74 -23.22
N LEU A 104 31.85 -8.79 -23.13
CA LEU A 104 32.77 -8.35 -24.22
C LEU A 104 32.13 -7.59 -25.40
N GLY A 105 30.90 -7.07 -25.25
CA GLY A 105 30.15 -6.45 -26.34
C GLY A 105 29.53 -7.46 -27.32
N MET A 106 29.44 -8.74 -26.91
CA MET A 106 28.76 -9.79 -27.68
C MET A 106 27.46 -10.20 -26.99
N GLY A 107 26.33 -10.04 -27.70
CA GLY A 107 24.99 -10.50 -27.29
C GLY A 107 24.04 -9.38 -26.84
N CYS A 108 22.74 -9.65 -26.98
CA CYS A 108 21.64 -8.75 -26.61
C CYS A 108 21.07 -9.11 -25.22
N ASN A 109 20.79 -8.09 -24.39
CA ASN A 109 20.06 -8.28 -23.15
C ASN A 109 18.54 -8.20 -23.36
N ASP A 110 17.96 -9.34 -23.73
CA ASP A 110 16.55 -9.46 -24.07
C ASP A 110 15.60 -9.07 -22.93
N LYS A 111 15.98 -9.31 -21.66
CA LYS A 111 15.11 -8.95 -20.53
C LYS A 111 14.91 -7.45 -20.44
N LYS A 112 16.01 -6.70 -20.54
CA LYS A 112 16.02 -5.23 -20.56
C LYS A 112 15.25 -4.69 -21.77
N LEU A 113 15.49 -5.30 -22.92
CA LEU A 113 14.83 -4.90 -24.16
C LEU A 113 13.31 -5.08 -24.07
N ILE A 114 12.85 -6.20 -23.51
CA ILE A 114 11.43 -6.46 -23.23
C ILE A 114 10.88 -5.45 -22.23
N ALA A 115 11.59 -5.14 -21.13
CA ALA A 115 11.14 -4.17 -20.13
C ALA A 115 11.12 -2.72 -20.60
N ALA A 116 11.91 -2.38 -21.63
CA ALA A 116 11.91 -1.05 -22.24
C ALA A 116 10.86 -0.91 -23.36
N LEU A 117 10.50 -2.00 -24.06
CA LEU A 117 9.68 -1.93 -25.28
C LEU A 117 8.35 -2.67 -25.21
N CYS A 118 8.26 -3.80 -24.51
CA CYS A 118 7.02 -4.58 -24.44
C CYS A 118 6.12 -4.20 -23.27
N SER A 119 6.60 -3.36 -22.34
CA SER A 119 5.81 -2.81 -21.24
C SER A 119 5.46 -1.33 -21.43
N ARG A 120 5.32 -0.88 -22.68
CA ARG A 120 4.99 0.51 -23.03
C ARG A 120 3.76 0.54 -23.92
N THR A 121 2.93 1.57 -23.76
CA THR A 121 1.82 1.83 -24.69
C THR A 121 2.36 2.22 -26.06
N LYS A 122 1.55 2.10 -27.12
CA LYS A 122 1.96 2.54 -28.46
C LYS A 122 2.37 4.01 -28.50
N SER A 123 1.63 4.87 -27.79
CA SER A 123 1.94 6.31 -27.68
C SER A 123 3.32 6.56 -27.04
N GLN A 124 3.63 5.86 -25.95
CA GLN A 124 4.93 5.96 -25.30
C GLN A 124 6.07 5.45 -26.19
N LEU A 125 5.85 4.35 -26.91
CA LEU A 125 6.80 3.84 -27.89
C LEU A 125 7.11 4.86 -28.99
N GLU A 126 6.14 5.66 -29.45
CA GLU A 126 6.40 6.74 -30.41
C GLU A 126 7.31 7.84 -29.82
N ILE A 127 7.13 8.19 -28.54
CA ILE A 127 8.02 9.13 -27.86
C ILE A 127 9.42 8.53 -27.74
N THR A 128 9.52 7.26 -27.35
CA THR A 128 10.79 6.52 -27.24
C THR A 128 11.50 6.42 -28.60
N LYS A 129 10.78 6.13 -29.69
CA LYS A 129 11.33 6.12 -31.07
C LYS A 129 11.93 7.47 -31.44
N LYS A 130 11.16 8.55 -31.26
CA LYS A 130 11.64 9.92 -31.53
C LYS A 130 12.87 10.25 -30.70
N ARG A 131 12.87 9.87 -29.42
CA ARG A 131 13.98 10.10 -28.50
C ARG A 131 15.22 9.29 -28.89
N PHE A 132 15.08 8.01 -29.20
CA PHE A 132 16.16 7.15 -29.66
C PHE A 132 16.77 7.67 -30.97
N ARG A 133 15.94 8.06 -31.94
CA ARG A 133 16.40 8.69 -33.17
C ARG A 133 17.19 9.97 -32.90
N SER A 134 16.72 10.82 -31.99
CA SER A 134 17.43 12.04 -31.60
C SER A 134 18.77 11.78 -30.92
N MET A 135 18.92 10.67 -30.17
CA MET A 135 20.14 10.37 -29.41
C MET A 135 21.19 9.62 -30.25
N TYR A 136 20.75 8.73 -31.15
CA TYR A 136 21.63 7.78 -31.84
C TYR A 136 21.57 7.86 -33.37
N ASP A 137 20.72 8.71 -33.94
CA ASP A 137 20.46 8.84 -35.39
C ASP A 137 20.13 7.50 -36.10
N LYS A 138 19.47 6.61 -35.36
CA LYS A 138 19.08 5.27 -35.80
C LYS A 138 17.60 5.03 -35.57
N ASP A 139 17.00 4.16 -36.40
CA ASP A 139 15.65 3.68 -36.16
C ASP A 139 15.69 2.52 -35.16
N ILE A 140 14.97 2.66 -34.05
CA ILE A 140 15.00 1.67 -32.96
C ILE A 140 14.44 0.31 -33.39
N ARG A 141 13.45 0.31 -34.29
CA ARG A 141 12.77 -0.90 -34.74
C ARG A 141 13.69 -1.71 -35.66
N ASP A 142 14.42 -1.03 -36.54
CA ASP A 142 15.43 -1.66 -37.40
C ASP A 142 16.59 -2.25 -36.60
N GLU A 143 17.10 -1.51 -35.60
CA GLU A 143 18.20 -1.99 -34.76
C GLU A 143 17.79 -3.23 -33.94
N VAL A 144 16.62 -3.19 -33.29
CA VAL A 144 16.09 -4.35 -32.55
C VAL A 144 15.85 -5.54 -33.45
N LYS A 145 15.36 -5.33 -34.68
CA LYS A 145 15.17 -6.41 -35.67
C LYS A 145 16.49 -7.04 -36.10
N GLY A 146 17.60 -6.28 -36.06
CA GLY A 146 18.95 -6.79 -36.32
C GLY A 146 19.52 -7.64 -35.19
N GLU A 147 19.22 -7.28 -33.93
CA GLU A 147 19.75 -7.93 -32.74
C GLU A 147 18.89 -9.11 -32.22
N THR A 148 17.64 -9.18 -32.65
CA THR A 148 16.68 -10.20 -32.20
C THR A 148 16.27 -11.15 -33.33
N GLY A 149 15.97 -12.40 -32.99
CA GLY A 149 15.67 -13.45 -33.96
C GLY A 149 14.39 -14.24 -33.67
N GLY A 150 13.95 -15.01 -34.67
CA GLY A 150 12.81 -15.92 -34.54
C GLY A 150 11.47 -15.23 -34.24
N TYR A 151 10.57 -15.93 -33.56
CA TYR A 151 9.26 -15.38 -33.17
C TYR A 151 9.37 -14.25 -32.15
N TYR A 152 10.39 -14.30 -31.28
CA TYR A 152 10.68 -13.24 -30.32
C TYR A 152 11.03 -11.93 -31.03
N GLY A 153 11.98 -11.92 -31.96
CA GLY A 153 12.35 -10.69 -32.65
C GLY A 153 11.22 -10.11 -33.51
N LYS A 154 10.39 -10.97 -34.11
CA LYS A 154 9.18 -10.50 -34.80
C LYS A 154 8.16 -9.89 -33.83
N MET A 155 7.99 -10.44 -32.63
CA MET A 155 7.11 -9.87 -31.59
C MET A 155 7.57 -8.48 -31.20
N MET A 156 8.87 -8.29 -30.97
CA MET A 156 9.46 -6.98 -30.68
C MET A 156 9.19 -5.99 -31.83
N SER A 157 9.36 -6.43 -33.08
CA SER A 157 9.08 -5.61 -34.27
C SER A 157 7.62 -5.19 -34.37
N TYR A 158 6.66 -6.07 -34.04
CA TYR A 158 5.23 -5.76 -34.09
C TYR A 158 4.76 -4.90 -32.91
N ALA A 159 5.31 -5.15 -31.71
CA ALA A 159 5.09 -4.29 -30.55
C ALA A 159 5.45 -2.82 -30.88
N MET A 160 6.52 -2.60 -31.65
CA MET A 160 6.91 -1.27 -32.12
C MET A 160 6.34 -0.87 -33.48
N ALA A 161 5.56 -1.69 -34.18
CA ALA A 161 5.03 -1.30 -35.49
C ALA A 161 3.95 -0.21 -35.33
N SER A 162 3.96 0.78 -36.23
CA SER A 162 2.77 1.61 -36.46
C SER A 162 1.66 0.73 -37.08
N GLN A 163 0.41 1.19 -37.05
CA GLN A 163 -0.70 0.45 -37.67
C GLN A 163 -0.42 0.17 -39.16
N THR A 164 0.07 1.18 -39.87
CA THR A 164 0.44 1.10 -41.29
C THR A 164 1.59 0.11 -41.50
N ASP A 165 2.64 0.16 -40.68
CA ASP A 165 3.78 -0.75 -40.79
C ASP A 165 3.41 -2.20 -40.49
N TYR A 166 2.51 -2.43 -39.53
CA TYR A 166 2.01 -3.77 -39.24
C TYR A 166 1.24 -4.34 -40.44
N ILE A 167 0.35 -3.55 -41.04
CA ILE A 167 -0.41 -3.96 -42.23
C ILE A 167 0.54 -4.30 -43.38
N ILE A 168 1.53 -3.44 -43.60
CA ILE A 168 2.63 -3.66 -44.54
C ILE A 168 3.30 -5.01 -44.33
N ASP A 169 3.68 -5.34 -43.09
CA ASP A 169 4.35 -6.59 -42.75
C ASP A 169 3.42 -7.80 -42.94
N MET A 170 2.12 -7.65 -42.64
CA MET A 170 1.12 -8.69 -42.89
C MET A 170 0.90 -8.92 -44.38
N LEU A 171 0.87 -7.86 -45.19
CA LEU A 171 0.76 -7.96 -46.64
C LEU A 171 2.00 -8.61 -47.25
N ASP A 172 3.20 -8.23 -46.81
CA ASP A 172 4.44 -8.91 -47.17
C ASP A 172 4.37 -10.40 -46.81
N PHE A 173 3.95 -10.74 -45.59
CA PHE A 173 3.79 -12.14 -45.16
C PHE A 173 2.72 -12.91 -45.96
N ALA A 174 1.60 -12.27 -46.30
CA ALA A 174 0.58 -12.86 -47.16
C ALA A 174 1.09 -13.10 -48.59
N CYS A 175 2.05 -12.27 -49.02
CA CYS A 175 2.67 -12.30 -50.33
C CYS A 175 4.03 -13.04 -50.37
N GLU A 176 4.48 -13.65 -49.28
CA GLU A 176 5.73 -14.42 -49.21
C GLU A 176 5.44 -15.89 -48.89
N GLY A 177 5.90 -16.82 -49.75
CA GLY A 177 5.90 -18.26 -49.48
C GLY A 177 5.28 -19.14 -50.57
N TRP A 178 5.65 -20.43 -50.55
CA TRP A 178 5.16 -21.46 -51.48
C TRP A 178 3.75 -21.99 -51.10
N PHE A 179 3.24 -21.60 -49.92
CA PHE A 179 1.90 -21.92 -49.45
C PHE A 179 1.07 -20.64 -49.32
N ASN A 180 0.01 -20.54 -50.14
CA ASN A 180 -0.96 -19.45 -50.14
C ASN A 180 -1.49 -19.15 -48.72
N ASN A 181 -1.02 -18.05 -48.11
CA ASN A 181 -1.37 -17.61 -46.76
C ASN A 181 -2.62 -16.72 -46.75
N TYR A 182 -3.65 -17.10 -47.50
CA TYR A 182 -4.92 -16.35 -47.62
C TYR A 182 -5.60 -16.05 -46.28
N MET A 183 -5.32 -16.85 -45.23
CA MET A 183 -5.84 -16.61 -43.89
C MET A 183 -5.30 -15.33 -43.25
N VAL A 184 -4.08 -14.90 -43.61
CA VAL A 184 -3.51 -13.62 -43.16
C VAL A 184 -4.35 -12.46 -43.67
N LEU A 185 -4.77 -12.53 -44.94
CA LEU A 185 -5.62 -11.51 -45.53
C LEU A 185 -7.00 -11.50 -44.86
N ILE A 186 -7.57 -12.68 -44.57
CA ILE A 186 -8.83 -12.78 -43.82
C ILE A 186 -8.68 -12.16 -42.43
N GLU A 187 -7.60 -12.48 -41.70
CA GLU A 187 -7.29 -11.88 -40.39
C GLU A 187 -7.22 -10.36 -40.49
N LEU A 188 -6.48 -9.84 -41.48
CA LEU A 188 -6.37 -8.42 -41.76
C LEU A 188 -7.73 -7.78 -42.04
N PHE A 189 -8.58 -8.40 -42.87
CA PHE A 189 -9.90 -7.85 -43.22
C PHE A 189 -10.92 -7.87 -42.08
N VAL A 190 -10.77 -8.78 -41.12
CA VAL A 190 -11.61 -8.80 -39.92
C VAL A 190 -11.11 -7.80 -38.88
N MET A 191 -9.79 -7.73 -38.67
CA MET A 191 -9.16 -6.93 -37.62
C MET A 191 -8.96 -5.47 -37.98
N CYS A 192 -8.72 -5.16 -39.25
CA CYS A 192 -8.36 -3.83 -39.71
C CYS A 192 -9.58 -3.07 -40.23
N GLU A 193 -9.68 -1.80 -39.85
CA GLU A 193 -10.67 -0.87 -40.40
C GLU A 193 -10.31 -0.52 -41.84
N GLN A 194 -11.32 -0.15 -42.62
CA GLN A 194 -11.15 0.04 -44.06
C GLN A 194 -10.16 1.18 -44.40
N GLN A 195 -10.15 2.25 -43.61
CA GLN A 195 -9.23 3.37 -43.75
C GLN A 195 -7.76 2.95 -43.62
N TRP A 196 -7.45 2.18 -42.58
CA TRP A 196 -6.09 1.71 -42.29
C TRP A 196 -5.65 0.68 -43.32
N LEU A 197 -6.56 -0.21 -43.73
CA LEU A 197 -6.31 -1.18 -44.79
C LEU A 197 -5.95 -0.50 -46.11
N LYS A 198 -6.66 0.58 -46.47
CA LYS A 198 -6.38 1.37 -47.66
C LYS A 198 -5.02 2.06 -47.57
N ALA A 199 -4.73 2.73 -46.45
CA ALA A 199 -3.44 3.40 -46.22
C ALA A 199 -2.27 2.41 -46.26
N GLY A 200 -2.40 1.25 -45.59
CA GLY A 200 -1.39 0.19 -45.58
C GLY A 200 -1.17 -0.44 -46.95
N LYS A 201 -2.25 -0.65 -47.72
CA LYS A 201 -2.16 -1.10 -49.12
C LYS A 201 -1.41 -0.11 -49.99
N GLU A 202 -1.79 1.17 -49.95
CA GLU A 202 -1.14 2.23 -50.74
C GLU A 202 0.36 2.32 -50.40
N ALA A 203 0.70 2.28 -49.12
CA ALA A 203 2.08 2.29 -48.65
C ALA A 203 2.85 1.00 -49.01
N TRP A 204 2.18 -0.16 -49.06
CA TRP A 204 2.77 -1.40 -49.51
C TRP A 204 3.04 -1.39 -51.03
N GLU A 205 2.06 -0.97 -51.83
CA GLU A 205 2.19 -0.85 -53.29
C GLU A 205 3.23 0.20 -53.68
N GLY A 206 3.38 1.29 -52.91
CA GLY A 206 4.46 2.26 -53.12
C GLY A 206 5.88 1.70 -52.94
N ARG A 207 6.04 0.54 -52.26
CA ARG A 207 7.34 -0.13 -52.05
C ARG A 207 7.59 -1.29 -53.01
N LYS A 208 6.63 -1.67 -53.85
CA LYS A 208 6.70 -2.84 -54.73
C LYS A 208 6.39 -2.44 -56.18
N ASP A 209 7.03 -3.09 -57.14
CA ASP A 209 6.78 -2.83 -58.57
C ASP A 209 5.48 -3.46 -59.11
N LYS A 210 4.59 -3.97 -58.23
CA LYS A 210 3.34 -4.67 -58.61
C LYS A 210 2.20 -4.25 -57.70
N SER A 211 0.99 -4.17 -58.26
CA SER A 211 -0.21 -3.99 -57.45
C SER A 211 -0.47 -5.23 -56.59
N LEU A 212 -1.04 -5.04 -55.40
CA LEU A 212 -1.43 -6.14 -54.50
C LEU A 212 -2.50 -7.02 -55.17
N ILE A 213 -3.35 -6.42 -56.00
CA ILE A 213 -4.39 -7.12 -56.76
C ILE A 213 -3.77 -8.08 -57.78
N ASP A 214 -2.78 -7.63 -58.54
CA ASP A 214 -2.07 -8.49 -59.51
C ASP A 214 -1.36 -9.64 -58.80
N TYR A 215 -0.78 -9.36 -57.63
CA TYR A 215 -0.15 -10.38 -56.81
C TYR A 215 -1.15 -11.46 -56.39
N ILE A 216 -2.27 -11.07 -55.79
CA ILE A 216 -3.33 -11.99 -55.33
C ILE A 216 -3.87 -12.83 -56.51
N ASN A 217 -4.12 -12.20 -57.66
CA ASN A 217 -4.59 -12.89 -58.86
C ASN A 217 -3.57 -13.94 -59.36
N SER A 218 -2.27 -13.61 -59.32
CA SER A 218 -1.21 -14.52 -59.77
C SER A 218 -1.04 -15.75 -58.86
N GLN A 219 -1.33 -15.62 -57.55
CA GLN A 219 -1.12 -16.69 -56.57
C GLN A 219 -2.35 -17.59 -56.36
N LEU A 220 -3.56 -17.05 -56.49
CA LEU A 220 -4.79 -17.77 -56.21
C LEU A 220 -5.35 -18.51 -57.45
N GLY A 221 -4.90 -18.21 -58.67
CA GLY A 221 -5.29 -18.96 -59.87
C GLY A 221 -6.82 -19.04 -60.11
N SER A 222 -7.24 -19.75 -61.16
CA SER A 222 -8.66 -19.84 -61.54
C SER A 222 -9.53 -20.61 -60.53
N SER A 223 -8.93 -21.51 -59.75
CA SER A 223 -9.63 -22.36 -58.78
C SER A 223 -10.11 -21.63 -57.52
N TYR A 224 -9.71 -20.37 -57.32
CA TYR A 224 -10.13 -19.54 -56.18
C TYR A 224 -10.78 -18.22 -56.63
N ALA A 225 -11.41 -18.19 -57.81
CA ALA A 225 -11.98 -16.98 -58.40
C ALA A 225 -12.95 -16.22 -57.47
N GLY A 226 -13.83 -16.92 -56.74
CA GLY A 226 -14.73 -16.30 -55.78
C GLY A 226 -14.01 -15.66 -54.58
N LEU A 227 -12.96 -16.31 -54.07
CA LEU A 227 -12.10 -15.74 -53.01
C LEU A 227 -11.34 -14.50 -53.52
N CYS A 228 -10.81 -14.54 -54.74
CA CYS A 228 -10.19 -13.37 -55.37
C CYS A 228 -11.18 -12.21 -55.49
N LYS A 229 -12.43 -12.49 -55.91
CA LYS A 229 -13.48 -11.47 -56.01
C LYS A 229 -13.76 -10.83 -54.65
N LEU A 230 -13.92 -11.63 -53.61
CA LEU A 230 -14.09 -11.14 -52.24
C LEU A 230 -12.93 -10.26 -51.80
N PHE A 231 -11.68 -10.73 -51.96
CA PHE A 231 -10.50 -9.95 -51.57
C PHE A 231 -10.35 -8.66 -52.36
N MET A 232 -10.67 -8.67 -53.66
CA MET A 232 -10.69 -7.44 -54.46
C MET A 232 -11.71 -6.43 -53.94
N LEU A 233 -12.90 -6.89 -53.57
CA LEU A 233 -13.94 -6.01 -53.01
C LEU A 233 -13.48 -5.39 -51.68
N LEU A 234 -12.92 -6.21 -50.78
CA LEU A 234 -12.40 -5.76 -49.49
C LEU A 234 -11.18 -4.81 -49.63
N LEU A 235 -10.32 -5.04 -50.63
CA LEU A 235 -9.13 -4.20 -50.90
C LEU A 235 -9.41 -2.95 -51.74
N LYS A 236 -10.55 -2.87 -52.42
CA LYS A 236 -11.02 -1.62 -53.04
C LYS A 236 -11.55 -0.66 -51.99
N GLY A 237 -12.16 -1.21 -50.94
CA GLY A 237 -12.76 -0.45 -49.86
C GLY A 237 -14.14 0.09 -50.18
N ASP A 238 -14.87 -0.60 -51.06
CA ASP A 238 -16.26 -0.32 -51.40
C ASP A 238 -17.23 -0.93 -50.36
N ARG A 239 -16.82 -1.00 -49.08
CA ARG A 239 -17.67 -1.47 -47.98
C ARG A 239 -18.51 -0.32 -47.45
N GLU A 240 -19.66 -0.64 -46.87
CA GLU A 240 -20.43 0.30 -46.06
C GLU A 240 -19.55 0.93 -44.97
N ASP A 241 -19.76 2.22 -44.72
CA ASP A 241 -18.98 2.98 -43.73
C ASP A 241 -19.11 2.32 -42.34
N GLU A 242 -18.01 2.24 -41.59
CA GLU A 242 -18.00 1.58 -40.28
C GLU A 242 -18.86 2.26 -39.22
N ASN A 243 -19.17 3.55 -39.39
CA ASN A 243 -20.09 4.29 -38.52
C ASN A 243 -21.56 4.06 -38.89
N THR A 244 -21.83 3.38 -40.01
CA THR A 244 -23.20 3.04 -40.40
C THR A 244 -23.75 1.97 -39.48
N GLU A 245 -24.76 2.33 -38.69
CA GLU A 245 -25.49 1.38 -37.85
C GLU A 245 -26.37 0.44 -38.69
N PRO A 246 -26.55 -0.82 -38.28
CA PRO A 246 -27.33 -1.79 -39.02
C PRO A 246 -28.83 -1.44 -39.05
N ASP A 247 -29.40 -1.35 -40.25
CA ASP A 247 -30.84 -1.29 -40.46
C ASP A 247 -31.42 -2.72 -40.56
N ASP A 248 -32.22 -3.11 -39.57
CA ASP A 248 -32.85 -4.42 -39.48
C ASP A 248 -33.70 -4.76 -40.73
N ALA A 249 -34.32 -3.79 -41.41
CA ALA A 249 -35.12 -4.03 -42.61
C ALA A 249 -34.24 -4.39 -43.83
N VAL A 250 -33.11 -3.70 -43.97
CA VAL A 250 -32.11 -4.01 -45.01
C VAL A 250 -31.52 -5.40 -44.76
N ILE A 251 -31.15 -5.68 -43.51
CA ILE A 251 -30.60 -6.97 -43.09
C ILE A 251 -31.60 -8.10 -43.31
N GLU A 252 -32.89 -7.89 -43.02
CA GLU A 252 -33.92 -8.90 -43.26
C GLU A 252 -34.05 -9.23 -44.75
N GLY A 253 -33.95 -8.22 -45.63
CA GLY A 253 -33.89 -8.41 -47.08
C GLY A 253 -32.66 -9.20 -47.54
N GLN A 254 -31.50 -8.95 -46.93
CA GLN A 254 -30.27 -9.70 -47.19
C GLN A 254 -30.38 -11.17 -46.72
N ILE A 255 -30.94 -11.40 -45.53
CA ILE A 255 -31.19 -12.73 -44.96
C ILE A 255 -32.04 -13.58 -45.90
N GLY A 256 -33.11 -13.02 -46.48
CA GLY A 256 -33.97 -13.75 -47.42
C GLY A 256 -33.22 -14.23 -48.66
N LYS A 257 -32.33 -13.40 -49.22
CA LYS A 257 -31.49 -13.76 -50.38
C LYS A 257 -30.50 -14.87 -50.01
N LEU A 258 -29.79 -14.73 -48.89
CA LEU A 258 -28.81 -15.72 -48.43
C LEU A 258 -29.47 -17.06 -48.07
N ARG A 259 -30.65 -17.04 -47.43
CA ARG A 259 -31.40 -18.26 -47.10
C ARG A 259 -31.80 -19.03 -48.35
N THR A 260 -32.28 -18.33 -49.38
CA THR A 260 -32.66 -18.94 -50.66
C THR A 260 -31.49 -19.72 -51.26
N GLU A 261 -30.28 -19.17 -51.19
CA GLU A 261 -29.06 -19.82 -51.66
C GLU A 261 -28.65 -21.01 -50.77
N CYS A 262 -28.78 -20.89 -49.45
CA CYS A 262 -28.53 -22.00 -48.51
C CYS A 262 -29.53 -23.17 -48.65
N GLU A 263 -30.74 -22.94 -49.17
CA GLU A 263 -31.75 -23.99 -49.34
C GLU A 263 -31.65 -24.73 -50.69
N LYS A 264 -30.83 -24.25 -51.64
CA LYS A 264 -30.63 -24.93 -52.93
C LYS A 264 -30.21 -26.39 -52.75
N GLY A 265 -30.96 -27.32 -53.33
CA GLY A 265 -30.72 -28.76 -53.19
C GLY A 265 -29.43 -29.23 -53.88
N PHE A 266 -29.06 -30.50 -53.68
CA PHE A 266 -27.81 -31.11 -54.16
C PHE A 266 -27.52 -30.94 -55.67
N PHE A 267 -28.57 -30.75 -56.50
CA PHE A 267 -28.45 -30.57 -57.95
C PHE A 267 -28.30 -29.09 -58.40
N SER A 268 -28.27 -28.14 -57.46
CA SER A 268 -28.14 -26.71 -57.75
C SER A 268 -27.02 -26.11 -56.90
N SER A 269 -26.01 -25.52 -57.55
CA SER A 269 -24.93 -24.83 -56.86
C SER A 269 -25.42 -23.49 -56.31
N ALA A 270 -25.09 -23.21 -55.06
CA ALA A 270 -25.30 -21.89 -54.48
C ALA A 270 -24.50 -20.83 -55.26
N ASP A 271 -25.11 -19.68 -55.52
CA ASP A 271 -24.48 -18.58 -56.22
C ASP A 271 -23.53 -17.85 -55.27
N GLN A 272 -22.23 -18.08 -55.48
CA GLN A 272 -21.17 -17.47 -54.67
C GLN A 272 -21.20 -15.95 -54.73
N GLU A 273 -21.67 -15.34 -55.83
CA GLU A 273 -21.70 -13.88 -55.97
C GLU A 273 -22.66 -13.24 -54.98
N VAL A 274 -23.81 -13.87 -54.69
CA VAL A 274 -24.78 -13.35 -53.72
C VAL A 274 -24.15 -13.25 -52.32
N PHE A 275 -23.39 -14.26 -51.90
CA PHE A 275 -22.69 -14.21 -50.61
C PHE A 275 -21.60 -13.15 -50.58
N ILE A 276 -20.81 -13.05 -51.66
CA ILE A 276 -19.70 -12.09 -51.77
C ILE A 276 -20.22 -10.65 -51.76
N ASP A 277 -21.24 -10.35 -52.54
CA ASP A 277 -21.75 -9.00 -52.72
C ASP A 277 -22.52 -8.52 -51.48
N ILE A 278 -23.13 -9.42 -50.70
CA ILE A 278 -23.79 -9.06 -49.43
C ILE A 278 -22.77 -8.98 -48.28
N ILE A 279 -22.08 -10.09 -47.98
CA ILE A 279 -21.22 -10.20 -46.79
C ILE A 279 -19.95 -9.34 -46.98
N GLY A 280 -19.44 -9.24 -48.21
CA GLY A 280 -18.27 -8.44 -48.53
C GLY A 280 -18.54 -6.93 -48.51
N ALA A 281 -19.74 -6.48 -48.93
CA ALA A 281 -20.09 -5.06 -48.93
C ALA A 281 -20.50 -4.55 -47.54
N ASN A 282 -21.14 -5.38 -46.72
CA ASN A 282 -21.52 -5.01 -45.37
C ASN A 282 -20.30 -4.65 -44.49
N ASN A 283 -20.48 -3.70 -43.57
CA ASN A 283 -19.52 -3.46 -42.50
C ASN A 283 -19.59 -4.58 -41.42
N HIS A 284 -18.70 -4.54 -40.44
CA HIS A 284 -18.60 -5.58 -39.42
C HIS A 284 -19.83 -5.64 -38.48
N LYS A 285 -20.43 -4.49 -38.13
CA LYS A 285 -21.64 -4.40 -37.29
C LYS A 285 -22.84 -5.02 -38.00
N MET A 286 -23.01 -4.70 -39.28
CA MET A 286 -24.05 -5.25 -40.15
C MET A 286 -23.92 -6.77 -40.29
N ASN A 287 -22.72 -7.29 -40.54
CA ASN A 287 -22.51 -8.74 -40.65
C ASN A 287 -22.79 -9.48 -39.34
N ALA A 288 -22.39 -8.93 -38.19
CA ALA A 288 -22.69 -9.52 -36.89
C ALA A 288 -24.21 -9.53 -36.61
N ARG A 289 -24.90 -8.41 -36.90
CA ARG A 289 -26.36 -8.30 -36.76
C ARG A 289 -27.09 -9.24 -37.72
N LEU A 290 -26.61 -9.38 -38.96
CA LEU A 290 -27.13 -10.30 -39.95
C LEU A 290 -27.01 -11.76 -39.50
N ALA A 291 -25.88 -12.16 -38.93
CA ALA A 291 -25.69 -13.50 -38.39
C ALA A 291 -26.63 -13.79 -37.22
N GLU A 292 -26.76 -12.85 -36.28
CA GLU A 292 -27.65 -12.93 -35.12
C GLU A 292 -29.12 -13.06 -35.55
N MET A 293 -29.60 -12.16 -36.43
CA MET A 293 -30.97 -12.18 -36.92
C MET A 293 -31.29 -13.45 -37.71
N TYR A 294 -30.35 -13.94 -38.52
CA TYR A 294 -30.52 -15.19 -39.25
C TYR A 294 -30.69 -16.37 -38.28
N GLU A 295 -29.82 -16.46 -37.27
CA GLU A 295 -29.87 -17.53 -36.27
C GLU A 295 -31.17 -17.50 -35.45
N ASN A 296 -31.60 -16.31 -35.01
CA ASN A 296 -32.87 -16.14 -34.29
C ASN A 296 -34.09 -16.51 -35.16
N LYS A 297 -34.05 -16.23 -36.46
CA LYS A 297 -35.17 -16.48 -37.38
C LYS A 297 -35.28 -17.95 -37.79
N TYR A 298 -34.16 -18.66 -37.92
CA TYR A 298 -34.13 -20.03 -38.47
C TYR A 298 -33.65 -21.10 -37.48
N SER A 299 -33.27 -20.72 -36.25
CA SER A 299 -32.66 -21.62 -35.25
C SER A 299 -31.45 -22.40 -35.77
N GLU A 300 -30.77 -21.83 -36.76
CA GLU A 300 -29.60 -22.38 -37.44
C GLU A 300 -28.68 -21.23 -37.83
N SER A 301 -27.38 -21.36 -37.58
CA SER A 301 -26.43 -20.30 -37.93
C SER A 301 -26.21 -20.21 -39.44
N LEU A 302 -26.13 -18.99 -39.96
CA LEU A 302 -25.79 -18.75 -41.36
C LEU A 302 -24.43 -19.39 -41.71
N GLY A 303 -23.49 -19.38 -40.76
CA GLY A 303 -22.19 -20.01 -40.95
C GLY A 303 -22.28 -21.52 -41.25
N LYS A 304 -23.24 -22.24 -40.65
CA LYS A 304 -23.51 -23.64 -40.99
C LYS A 304 -24.06 -23.77 -42.41
N GLY A 305 -25.04 -22.94 -42.77
CA GLY A 305 -25.62 -22.92 -44.12
C GLY A 305 -24.59 -22.63 -45.21
N ILE A 306 -23.64 -21.73 -44.96
CA ILE A 306 -22.50 -21.48 -45.85
C ILE A 306 -21.60 -22.72 -45.92
N GLY A 307 -21.23 -23.31 -44.78
CA GLY A 307 -20.35 -24.48 -44.72
C GLY A 307 -20.89 -25.70 -45.48
N ASP A 308 -22.21 -25.90 -45.47
CA ASP A 308 -22.88 -26.99 -46.19
C ASP A 308 -22.87 -26.80 -47.71
N LYS A 309 -22.75 -25.56 -48.21
CA LYS A 309 -22.70 -25.24 -49.64
C LYS A 309 -21.30 -25.01 -50.19
N MET A 310 -20.45 -24.39 -49.38
CA MET A 310 -19.08 -24.02 -49.72
C MET A 310 -18.18 -24.26 -48.50
N SER A 311 -17.44 -25.36 -48.53
CA SER A 311 -16.45 -25.73 -47.51
C SER A 311 -15.02 -25.35 -47.89
N ASP A 312 -14.86 -24.69 -49.04
CA ASP A 312 -13.59 -24.22 -49.55
C ASP A 312 -13.12 -22.94 -48.83
N LYS A 313 -12.00 -22.36 -49.32
CA LYS A 313 -11.39 -21.17 -48.73
C LYS A 313 -12.32 -19.96 -48.72
N LEU A 314 -13.22 -19.86 -49.71
CA LEU A 314 -14.22 -18.79 -49.78
C LEU A 314 -15.24 -18.94 -48.65
N GLY A 315 -15.76 -20.15 -48.44
CA GLY A 315 -16.68 -20.42 -47.33
C GLY A 315 -16.06 -20.10 -45.96
N ILE A 316 -14.77 -20.40 -45.76
CA ILE A 316 -14.03 -20.01 -44.55
C ILE A 316 -14.01 -18.48 -44.40
N ALA A 317 -13.63 -17.75 -45.45
CA ALA A 317 -13.55 -16.28 -45.42
C ALA A 317 -14.91 -15.62 -45.09
N LEU A 318 -15.98 -16.06 -45.75
CA LEU A 318 -17.32 -15.53 -45.53
C LEU A 318 -17.81 -15.80 -44.10
N LYS A 319 -17.57 -17.02 -43.57
CA LYS A 319 -17.88 -17.34 -42.17
C LYS A 319 -17.11 -16.46 -41.20
N SER A 320 -15.84 -16.18 -41.47
CA SER A 320 -15.03 -15.30 -40.63
C SER A 320 -15.55 -13.86 -40.59
N LEU A 321 -16.03 -13.34 -41.73
CA LEU A 321 -16.61 -11.99 -41.82
C LEU A 321 -17.96 -11.84 -41.09
N LEU A 322 -18.65 -12.95 -40.80
CA LEU A 322 -19.91 -12.97 -40.05
C LEU A 322 -19.72 -13.02 -38.52
N MET A 323 -18.52 -13.32 -38.05
CA MET A 323 -18.22 -13.41 -36.62
C MET A 323 -17.99 -12.01 -36.03
N LYS A 324 -18.36 -11.82 -34.75
CA LYS A 324 -17.85 -10.66 -33.99
C LYS A 324 -16.31 -10.71 -33.98
N ARG A 325 -15.67 -9.55 -34.12
CA ARG A 325 -14.20 -9.42 -34.23
C ARG A 325 -13.48 -10.18 -33.10
N ASP A 326 -13.87 -9.90 -31.87
CA ASP A 326 -13.29 -10.49 -30.67
C ASP A 326 -13.45 -12.00 -30.63
N ASP A 327 -14.63 -12.47 -31.04
CA ASP A 327 -14.97 -13.88 -31.10
C ASP A 327 -14.19 -14.61 -32.19
N PHE A 328 -13.98 -14.00 -33.35
CA PHE A 328 -13.15 -14.56 -34.42
C PHE A 328 -11.71 -14.74 -33.94
N VAL A 329 -11.14 -13.71 -33.34
CA VAL A 329 -9.73 -13.71 -32.91
C VAL A 329 -9.52 -14.67 -31.76
N ALA A 330 -10.39 -14.66 -30.75
CA ALA A 330 -10.34 -15.62 -29.66
C ALA A 330 -10.35 -17.07 -30.18
N SER A 331 -11.19 -17.36 -31.17
CA SER A 331 -11.23 -18.67 -31.81
C SER A 331 -9.99 -19.00 -32.65
N ARG A 332 -9.36 -18.01 -33.30
CA ARG A 332 -8.08 -18.19 -34.00
C ARG A 332 -6.93 -18.44 -33.02
N LEU A 333 -6.87 -17.71 -31.91
CA LEU A 333 -5.87 -17.91 -30.86
C LEU A 333 -5.99 -19.31 -30.26
N GLN A 334 -7.21 -19.74 -29.91
CA GLN A 334 -7.44 -21.10 -29.42
C GLN A 334 -7.03 -22.14 -30.45
N ALA A 335 -7.41 -21.98 -31.72
CA ALA A 335 -7.03 -22.90 -32.78
C ALA A 335 -5.50 -22.98 -32.96
N ALA A 336 -4.78 -21.88 -32.76
CA ALA A 336 -3.32 -21.84 -32.83
C ALA A 336 -2.64 -22.57 -31.66
N MET A 337 -3.32 -22.71 -30.53
CA MET A 337 -2.85 -23.42 -29.33
C MET A 337 -3.42 -24.84 -29.20
N SER A 338 -4.37 -25.22 -30.07
CA SER A 338 -4.96 -26.54 -30.03
C SER A 338 -4.18 -27.55 -30.87
N GLY A 339 -3.79 -28.67 -30.26
CA GLY A 339 -3.22 -29.82 -30.96
C GLY A 339 -1.82 -30.20 -30.48
N TRP A 340 -1.12 -31.03 -31.26
CA TRP A 340 0.28 -31.35 -31.00
C TRP A 340 1.18 -30.23 -31.53
N GLY A 341 1.57 -29.33 -30.63
CA GLY A 341 2.39 -28.15 -30.94
C GLY A 341 1.55 -26.89 -31.11
N THR A 342 2.25 -25.76 -31.27
CA THR A 342 1.65 -24.42 -31.25
C THR A 342 1.98 -23.66 -32.54
N ASP A 343 0.96 -23.09 -33.20
CA ASP A 343 1.13 -22.18 -34.34
C ASP A 343 1.55 -20.79 -33.84
N LYS A 344 2.83 -20.66 -33.53
CA LYS A 344 3.46 -19.42 -33.08
C LYS A 344 3.35 -18.28 -34.11
N GLY A 345 3.19 -18.60 -35.40
CA GLY A 345 3.03 -17.60 -36.45
C GLY A 345 1.67 -16.91 -36.37
N THR A 346 0.60 -17.70 -36.24
CA THR A 346 -0.75 -17.16 -36.01
C THR A 346 -0.81 -16.38 -34.70
N LEU A 347 -0.28 -16.93 -33.59
CA LEU A 347 -0.24 -16.21 -32.31
C LEU A 347 0.45 -14.85 -32.43
N LEU A 348 1.64 -14.83 -33.01
CA LEU A 348 2.42 -13.61 -33.20
C LEU A 348 1.66 -12.55 -34.03
N ARG A 349 1.06 -12.94 -35.17
CA ARG A 349 0.33 -11.99 -36.03
C ARG A 349 -0.86 -11.40 -35.30
N LEU A 350 -1.65 -12.24 -34.63
CA LEU A 350 -2.84 -11.79 -33.93
C LEU A 350 -2.47 -10.89 -32.76
N LEU A 351 -1.48 -11.26 -31.94
CA LEU A 351 -1.02 -10.43 -30.81
C LEU A 351 -0.41 -9.10 -31.25
N GLY A 352 0.31 -9.08 -32.38
CA GLY A 352 0.94 -7.87 -32.90
C GLY A 352 0.02 -6.92 -33.66
N GLY A 353 -1.19 -7.37 -34.03
CA GLY A 353 -2.11 -6.63 -34.91
C GLY A 353 -3.21 -5.85 -34.21
N PHE A 354 -3.32 -5.97 -32.89
CA PHE A 354 -4.24 -5.18 -32.10
C PHE A 354 -3.59 -3.92 -31.59
N ASP A 355 -4.34 -2.82 -31.69
CA ASP A 355 -4.13 -1.65 -30.86
C ASP A 355 -4.54 -1.95 -29.40
N ASP A 356 -4.05 -1.12 -28.48
CA ASP A 356 -4.05 -1.40 -27.04
C ASP A 356 -5.46 -1.70 -26.47
N ARG A 357 -6.53 -1.14 -27.04
CA ARG A 357 -7.91 -1.29 -26.52
C ARG A 357 -8.68 -2.49 -27.09
N LYS A 358 -8.51 -2.82 -28.37
CA LYS A 358 -9.30 -3.89 -29.03
C LYS A 358 -8.95 -5.28 -28.51
N MET A 359 -7.74 -5.48 -28.00
CA MET A 359 -7.37 -6.79 -27.44
C MET A 359 -8.13 -7.12 -26.14
N VAL A 360 -8.58 -6.12 -25.36
CA VAL A 360 -9.33 -6.39 -24.12
C VAL A 360 -10.61 -7.17 -24.41
N GLY A 361 -11.37 -6.76 -25.43
CA GLY A 361 -12.55 -7.49 -25.90
C GLY A 361 -12.22 -8.92 -26.34
N VAL A 362 -11.09 -9.11 -27.03
CA VAL A 362 -10.58 -10.45 -27.41
C VAL A 362 -10.27 -11.31 -26.19
N LEU A 363 -9.59 -10.76 -25.18
CA LEU A 363 -9.24 -11.49 -23.94
C LEU A 363 -10.49 -11.91 -23.17
N ALA A 364 -11.46 -11.00 -23.04
CA ALA A 364 -12.75 -11.29 -22.42
C ALA A 364 -13.55 -12.33 -23.23
N ALA A 365 -13.57 -12.22 -24.55
CA ALA A 365 -14.23 -13.20 -25.43
C ALA A 365 -13.57 -14.58 -25.33
N TYR A 366 -12.24 -14.63 -25.23
CA TYR A 366 -11.48 -15.86 -25.03
C TYR A 366 -11.85 -16.52 -23.70
N GLU A 367 -11.79 -15.79 -22.59
CA GLU A 367 -12.15 -16.31 -21.27
C GLU A 367 -13.61 -16.77 -21.21
N ARG A 368 -14.53 -15.97 -21.77
CA ARG A 368 -15.95 -16.33 -21.88
C ARG A 368 -16.16 -17.63 -22.65
N LYS A 369 -15.43 -17.86 -23.75
CA LYS A 369 -15.59 -19.04 -24.61
C LYS A 369 -14.92 -20.29 -24.06
N TYR A 370 -13.76 -20.14 -23.40
CA TYR A 370 -12.88 -21.26 -23.06
C TYR A 370 -12.70 -21.47 -21.54
N GLY A 371 -13.25 -20.57 -20.72
CA GLY A 371 -13.27 -20.70 -19.26
C GLY A 371 -11.90 -20.53 -18.58
N LEU A 372 -10.91 -19.98 -19.29
CA LEU A 372 -9.54 -19.77 -18.83
C LEU A 372 -9.00 -18.43 -19.34
N PRO A 373 -8.28 -17.65 -18.52
CA PRO A 373 -7.60 -16.44 -18.97
C PRO A 373 -6.60 -16.75 -20.08
N PHE A 374 -6.62 -15.96 -21.15
CA PHE A 374 -5.75 -16.18 -22.32
C PHE A 374 -4.25 -16.13 -21.96
N GLY A 375 -3.82 -15.21 -21.09
CA GLY A 375 -2.42 -15.14 -20.66
C GLY A 375 -1.92 -16.44 -20.02
N SER A 376 -2.75 -17.07 -19.18
CA SER A 376 -2.46 -18.38 -18.58
C SER A 376 -2.37 -19.48 -19.64
N ALA A 377 -3.32 -19.50 -20.59
CA ALA A 377 -3.28 -20.47 -21.69
C ALA A 377 -2.02 -20.31 -22.55
N LEU A 378 -1.67 -19.07 -22.90
CA LEU A 378 -0.51 -18.75 -23.73
C LEU A 378 0.81 -19.16 -23.07
N ASN A 379 0.95 -18.93 -21.76
CA ASN A 379 2.17 -19.27 -21.01
C ASN A 379 2.48 -20.79 -20.99
N HIS A 380 1.48 -21.65 -21.23
CA HIS A 380 1.70 -23.09 -21.38
C HIS A 380 2.16 -23.49 -22.80
N GLU A 381 1.95 -22.62 -23.79
CA GLU A 381 2.14 -22.91 -25.22
C GLU A 381 3.46 -22.35 -25.78
N ILE A 382 3.94 -21.24 -25.20
CA ILE A 382 5.17 -20.59 -25.61
C ILE A 382 6.14 -20.45 -24.43
N GLY A 383 7.44 -20.44 -24.72
CA GLY A 383 8.49 -20.33 -23.70
C GLY A 383 9.61 -19.36 -24.10
N GLY A 384 10.54 -19.12 -23.18
CA GLY A 384 11.70 -18.26 -23.40
C GLY A 384 11.34 -16.78 -23.57
N ASN A 385 12.17 -16.03 -24.30
CA ASN A 385 11.98 -14.59 -24.50
C ASN A 385 10.71 -14.26 -25.30
N PHE A 386 10.23 -15.18 -26.16
CA PHE A 386 8.95 -14.99 -26.84
C PHE A 386 7.78 -14.98 -25.86
N ALA A 387 7.76 -15.92 -24.89
CA ALA A 387 6.76 -15.91 -23.83
C ALA A 387 6.85 -14.64 -23.00
N ARG A 388 8.06 -14.28 -22.53
CA ARG A 388 8.27 -13.05 -21.75
C ARG A 388 7.77 -11.80 -22.47
N ALA A 389 8.12 -11.63 -23.75
CA ALA A 389 7.69 -10.49 -24.56
C ALA A 389 6.18 -10.48 -24.75
N ALA A 390 5.57 -11.63 -25.05
CA ALA A 390 4.13 -11.75 -25.21
C ALA A 390 3.38 -11.49 -23.90
N SER A 391 3.84 -12.01 -22.76
CA SER A 391 3.23 -11.76 -21.46
C SER A 391 3.37 -10.28 -21.06
N ALA A 392 4.54 -9.67 -21.23
CA ALA A 392 4.74 -8.25 -20.96
C ALA A 392 3.81 -7.38 -21.84
N TRP A 393 3.71 -7.73 -23.12
CA TRP A 393 2.79 -7.06 -24.05
C TRP A 393 1.34 -7.23 -23.62
N ILE A 394 0.87 -8.45 -23.36
CA ILE A 394 -0.51 -8.73 -22.93
C ILE A 394 -0.84 -8.05 -21.59
N ASN A 395 0.11 -8.00 -20.66
CA ASN A 395 -0.08 -7.29 -19.40
C ASN A 395 -0.24 -5.78 -19.64
N THR A 396 0.45 -5.23 -20.63
CA THR A 396 0.27 -3.83 -21.07
C THR A 396 -1.05 -3.64 -21.82
N LEU A 397 -1.56 -4.65 -22.52
CA LEU A 397 -2.91 -4.60 -23.12
C LEU A 397 -4.03 -4.66 -22.05
N ASN A 398 -3.75 -5.30 -20.91
CA ASN A 398 -4.61 -5.28 -19.73
C ASN A 398 -4.43 -4.01 -18.88
N ASP A 399 -3.66 -3.04 -19.36
CA ASP A 399 -3.44 -1.78 -18.67
C ASP A 399 -4.80 -1.07 -18.47
N PRO A 400 -5.19 -0.77 -17.22
CA PRO A 400 -6.44 -0.08 -16.91
C PRO A 400 -6.54 1.32 -17.53
N THR A 401 -5.42 1.94 -17.92
CA THR A 401 -5.45 3.18 -18.69
C THR A 401 -6.08 2.98 -20.07
N GLY A 402 -5.94 1.79 -20.67
CA GLY A 402 -6.38 1.53 -22.03
C GLY A 402 -5.90 2.58 -23.02
N GLY A 403 -4.73 3.21 -22.85
CA GLY A 403 -4.32 4.30 -23.73
C GLY A 403 -5.08 5.61 -23.47
N VAL A 404 -5.22 6.03 -22.20
CA VAL A 404 -5.85 7.30 -21.81
C VAL A 404 -5.21 8.52 -22.46
N GLU A 405 -4.05 8.39 -23.11
CA GLU A 405 -3.34 9.45 -23.81
C GLU A 405 -4.22 10.21 -24.82
N SER A 406 -5.26 9.57 -25.38
CA SER A 406 -6.23 10.26 -26.24
C SER A 406 -7.05 11.33 -25.51
N VAL A 407 -7.19 11.20 -24.19
CA VAL A 407 -7.85 12.15 -23.28
C VAL A 407 -6.83 13.00 -22.55
N THR A 408 -5.80 12.38 -21.95
CA THR A 408 -4.83 13.08 -21.10
C THR A 408 -3.89 13.99 -21.87
N GLU A 409 -3.79 13.89 -23.21
CA GLU A 409 -3.04 14.84 -24.03
C GLU A 409 -3.87 16.02 -24.56
N GLN A 410 -5.20 15.99 -24.41
CA GLN A 410 -6.05 17.10 -24.83
C GLN A 410 -5.75 18.36 -24.00
N PRO A 411 -5.81 19.57 -24.58
CA PRO A 411 -5.65 20.80 -23.82
C PRO A 411 -6.67 20.89 -22.67
N VAL A 412 -6.20 21.11 -21.44
CA VAL A 412 -7.07 21.22 -20.26
C VAL A 412 -8.08 22.36 -20.40
N ASP A 413 -7.70 23.42 -21.11
CA ASP A 413 -8.55 24.58 -21.40
C ASP A 413 -9.84 24.23 -22.17
N ASP A 414 -9.84 23.14 -22.96
CA ASP A 414 -11.01 22.69 -23.72
C ASP A 414 -12.15 22.19 -22.82
N SER A 415 -11.83 21.85 -21.56
CA SER A 415 -12.80 21.45 -20.53
C SER A 415 -13.02 22.54 -19.46
N SER A 416 -12.56 23.77 -19.69
CA SER A 416 -12.68 24.85 -18.71
C SER A 416 -14.14 25.19 -18.37
N GLY A 417 -14.41 25.35 -17.07
CA GLY A 417 -15.77 25.61 -16.55
C GLY A 417 -16.68 24.37 -16.44
N ASP A 418 -16.21 23.19 -16.85
CA ASP A 418 -16.94 21.92 -16.75
C ASP A 418 -16.28 21.01 -15.72
N ALA A 419 -16.72 21.11 -14.46
CA ALA A 419 -16.12 20.39 -13.34
C ALA A 419 -16.20 18.86 -13.50
N GLU A 420 -17.25 18.34 -14.15
CA GLU A 420 -17.42 16.90 -14.37
C GLU A 420 -16.39 16.37 -15.37
N LYS A 421 -16.19 17.07 -16.49
CA LYS A 421 -15.13 16.71 -17.46
C LYS A 421 -13.74 16.85 -16.86
N LEU A 422 -13.48 17.91 -16.10
CA LEU A 422 -12.20 18.08 -15.41
C LEU A 422 -11.95 16.99 -14.38
N CYS A 423 -12.97 16.56 -13.64
CA CYS A 423 -12.90 15.42 -12.73
C CYS A 423 -12.55 14.12 -13.46
N SER A 424 -13.20 13.85 -14.59
CA SER A 424 -12.92 12.68 -15.43
C SER A 424 -11.48 12.71 -15.98
N MET A 425 -11.03 13.86 -16.50
CA MET A 425 -9.66 14.03 -16.96
C MET A 425 -8.64 13.87 -15.83
N CYS A 426 -8.91 14.42 -14.64
CA CYS A 426 -8.06 14.26 -13.45
C CYS A 426 -7.89 12.78 -13.08
N ASP A 427 -8.98 12.02 -13.15
CA ASP A 427 -8.95 10.58 -12.87
C ASP A 427 -8.07 9.81 -13.86
N PHE A 428 -8.17 10.13 -15.15
CA PHE A 428 -7.31 9.55 -16.18
C PHE A 428 -5.84 9.99 -16.05
N LEU A 429 -5.58 11.22 -15.64
CA LEU A 429 -4.23 11.73 -15.39
C LEU A 429 -3.57 11.05 -14.18
N LEU A 430 -4.31 10.82 -13.09
CA LEU A 430 -3.81 10.08 -11.92
C LEU A 430 -3.49 8.63 -12.28
N LEU A 431 -4.37 8.02 -13.08
CA LEU A 431 -4.20 6.67 -13.60
C LEU A 431 -2.94 6.56 -14.48
N GLU A 432 -2.77 7.49 -15.42
CA GLU A 432 -1.57 7.56 -16.26
C GLU A 432 -0.29 7.76 -15.43
N ASN A 433 -0.33 8.62 -14.41
CA ASN A 433 0.81 8.89 -13.54
C ASN A 433 1.31 7.60 -12.85
N GLU A 434 0.39 6.85 -12.24
CA GLU A 434 0.73 5.59 -11.57
C GLU A 434 1.36 4.58 -12.54
N MET A 435 0.86 4.50 -13.78
CA MET A 435 1.43 3.62 -14.80
C MET A 435 2.83 4.05 -15.24
N LEU A 436 3.05 5.34 -15.49
CA LEU A 436 4.38 5.87 -15.81
C LEU A 436 5.39 5.51 -14.70
N LEU A 437 4.98 5.63 -13.44
CA LEU A 437 5.82 5.27 -12.30
C LEU A 437 6.08 3.75 -12.20
N ARG A 438 5.11 2.90 -12.54
CA ARG A 438 5.31 1.44 -12.63
C ARG A 438 6.28 1.06 -13.75
N PHE A 439 6.18 1.70 -14.91
CA PHE A 439 7.11 1.47 -16.03
C PHE A 439 8.55 1.83 -15.67
N ALA A 440 8.75 2.99 -15.04
CA ALA A 440 10.05 3.38 -14.53
C ALA A 440 10.60 2.36 -13.51
N ALA A 441 9.75 1.86 -12.61
CA ALA A 441 10.16 0.89 -11.60
C ALA A 441 10.53 -0.48 -12.21
N SER A 442 9.80 -0.94 -13.23
CA SER A 442 10.12 -2.18 -13.97
C SER A 442 11.50 -2.10 -14.63
N LEU A 443 11.83 -0.96 -15.25
CA LEU A 443 13.16 -0.75 -15.83
C LEU A 443 14.27 -0.72 -14.77
N ASP A 444 14.00 -0.09 -13.62
CA ASP A 444 14.94 -0.07 -12.49
C ASP A 444 15.17 -1.46 -11.89
N VAL A 445 14.13 -2.32 -11.82
CA VAL A 445 14.25 -3.72 -11.36
C VAL A 445 15.20 -4.53 -12.25
N GLU A 446 15.07 -4.43 -13.57
CA GLU A 446 15.97 -5.12 -14.50
C GLU A 446 17.37 -4.51 -14.44
N THR A 447 17.49 -3.19 -14.30
CA THR A 447 18.78 -2.49 -14.15
C THR A 447 19.54 -2.92 -12.90
N LEU A 448 18.84 -3.09 -11.76
CA LEU A 448 19.40 -3.60 -10.51
C LEU A 448 19.79 -5.07 -10.62
N SER A 449 18.90 -5.90 -11.18
CA SER A 449 19.16 -7.33 -11.43
C SER A 449 20.43 -7.53 -12.28
N GLU A 450 20.61 -6.69 -13.31
CA GLU A 450 21.81 -6.71 -14.15
C GLU A 450 23.07 -6.30 -13.42
N ALA A 451 22.98 -5.24 -12.60
CA ALA A 451 24.11 -4.75 -11.84
C ALA A 451 24.68 -5.80 -10.89
N THR A 452 23.89 -6.80 -10.51
CA THR A 452 24.23 -7.87 -9.56
C THR A 452 24.32 -9.26 -10.19
N LYS A 453 24.25 -9.39 -11.52
CA LYS A 453 24.09 -10.69 -12.21
C LYS A 453 25.38 -11.51 -12.30
N TYR A 454 26.54 -10.85 -12.40
CA TYR A 454 27.82 -11.49 -12.70
C TYR A 454 28.69 -11.63 -11.45
N ILE A 455 29.90 -12.20 -11.59
CA ILE A 455 30.86 -12.24 -10.48
C ILE A 455 31.27 -10.80 -10.15
N GLY A 456 30.86 -10.33 -8.96
CA GLY A 456 31.01 -8.95 -8.54
C GLY A 456 29.79 -8.09 -8.91
N THR A 457 29.75 -6.89 -8.35
CA THR A 457 28.64 -5.95 -8.53
C THR A 457 29.10 -4.78 -9.39
N ASP A 458 28.30 -4.38 -10.40
CA ASP A 458 28.44 -3.06 -11.02
C ASP A 458 27.91 -2.00 -10.04
N ASP A 459 28.77 -1.65 -9.08
CA ASP A 459 28.44 -0.67 -8.05
C ASP A 459 28.09 0.70 -8.63
N THR A 460 28.60 1.05 -9.81
CA THR A 460 28.28 2.35 -10.43
C THR A 460 26.84 2.39 -10.85
N ARG A 461 26.38 1.35 -11.56
CA ARG A 461 24.99 1.24 -11.96
C ARG A 461 24.07 1.04 -10.75
N PHE A 462 24.42 0.16 -9.83
CA PHE A 462 23.65 -0.09 -8.61
C PHE A 462 23.45 1.19 -7.78
N ILE A 463 24.55 1.92 -7.48
CA ILE A 463 24.48 3.17 -6.73
C ILE A 463 23.66 4.20 -7.50
N ARG A 464 23.89 4.39 -8.81
CA ARG A 464 23.13 5.38 -9.61
C ARG A 464 21.63 5.09 -9.58
N THR A 465 21.22 3.84 -9.75
CA THR A 465 19.79 3.48 -9.75
C THR A 465 19.15 3.75 -8.40
N ILE A 466 19.77 3.31 -7.29
CA ILE A 466 19.19 3.54 -5.95
C ILE A 466 19.18 5.02 -5.59
N THR A 467 20.25 5.75 -5.90
CA THR A 467 20.43 7.12 -5.42
C THR A 467 19.76 8.20 -6.28
N THR A 468 19.22 7.85 -7.44
CA THR A 468 18.45 8.79 -8.28
C THR A 468 16.94 8.63 -8.10
N ARG A 469 16.51 7.92 -7.04
CA ARG A 469 15.11 7.70 -6.67
C ARG A 469 14.85 8.17 -5.24
N SER A 470 13.62 8.56 -4.95
CA SER A 470 13.13 8.72 -3.57
C SER A 470 12.88 7.35 -2.92
N LYS A 471 12.89 7.30 -1.59
CA LYS A 471 12.54 6.08 -0.85
C LYS A 471 11.14 5.59 -1.12
N ARG A 472 10.21 6.53 -1.32
CA ARG A 472 8.84 6.22 -1.75
C ARG A 472 8.86 5.40 -3.04
N PHE A 473 9.65 5.83 -4.02
CA PHE A 473 9.79 5.12 -5.28
C PHE A 473 10.58 3.79 -5.14
N LEU A 474 11.64 3.76 -4.31
CA LEU A 474 12.35 2.51 -3.98
C LEU A 474 11.42 1.46 -3.35
N GLY A 475 10.38 1.88 -2.63
CA GLY A 475 9.32 0.99 -2.16
C GLY A 475 8.56 0.29 -3.30
N ARG A 476 8.27 1.00 -4.39
CA ARG A 476 7.65 0.42 -5.60
C ARG A 476 8.61 -0.54 -6.29
N ILE A 477 9.88 -0.19 -6.42
CA ILE A 477 10.93 -1.08 -6.94
C ILE A 477 11.02 -2.34 -6.07
N SER A 478 11.02 -2.22 -4.74
CA SER A 478 11.09 -3.38 -3.84
C SER A 478 9.89 -4.31 -3.98
N TYR A 479 8.70 -3.79 -4.30
CA TYR A 479 7.52 -4.62 -4.55
C TYR A 479 7.68 -5.41 -5.86
N LEU A 480 7.96 -4.72 -6.97
CA LEU A 480 8.14 -5.36 -8.28
C LEU A 480 9.33 -6.31 -8.30
N TYR A 481 10.44 -5.96 -7.65
CA TYR A 481 11.61 -6.82 -7.55
C TYR A 481 11.25 -8.17 -6.90
N ARG A 482 10.39 -8.16 -5.87
CA ARG A 482 9.91 -9.37 -5.20
C ARG A 482 9.00 -10.21 -6.08
N GLU A 483 8.13 -9.56 -6.86
CA GLU A 483 7.24 -10.24 -7.80
C GLU A 483 8.01 -10.91 -8.94
N ASP A 484 9.00 -10.21 -9.51
CA ASP A 484 9.73 -10.67 -10.70
C ASP A 484 10.84 -11.69 -10.40
N ASN A 485 11.38 -11.67 -9.17
CA ASN A 485 12.59 -12.44 -8.82
C ASN A 485 12.40 -13.38 -7.61
N ASP A 486 11.21 -13.45 -7.00
CA ASP A 486 10.93 -14.22 -5.79
C ASP A 486 11.90 -13.92 -4.61
N LYS A 487 12.52 -12.73 -4.62
CA LYS A 487 13.51 -12.26 -3.64
C LYS A 487 13.24 -10.83 -3.25
N THR A 488 13.53 -10.44 -2.01
CA THR A 488 13.39 -9.05 -1.59
C THR A 488 14.59 -8.21 -2.08
N LEU A 489 14.36 -6.91 -2.26
CA LEU A 489 15.45 -5.97 -2.59
C LEU A 489 16.52 -5.92 -1.48
N ILE A 490 16.14 -6.19 -0.21
CA ILE A 490 17.08 -6.36 0.90
C ILE A 490 17.98 -7.59 0.68
N SER A 491 17.40 -8.73 0.27
CA SER A 491 18.18 -9.93 -0.06
C SER A 491 19.18 -9.65 -1.18
N LEU A 492 18.80 -8.85 -2.18
CA LEU A 492 19.71 -8.42 -3.23
C LEU A 492 20.89 -7.63 -2.65
N VAL A 493 20.63 -6.66 -1.77
CA VAL A 493 21.68 -5.90 -1.07
C VAL A 493 22.59 -6.84 -0.28
N ASP A 494 22.02 -7.77 0.47
CA ASP A 494 22.77 -8.69 1.35
C ASP A 494 23.67 -9.66 0.58
N GLU A 495 23.24 -10.08 -0.60
CA GLU A 495 24.00 -10.98 -1.47
C GLU A 495 25.13 -10.26 -2.23
N ASN A 496 25.01 -8.95 -2.47
CA ASN A 496 25.86 -8.22 -3.44
C ASN A 496 26.63 -7.02 -2.87
N CYS A 497 26.32 -6.60 -1.65
CA CYS A 497 27.00 -5.53 -0.93
C CYS A 497 27.60 -6.10 0.36
N SER A 498 28.62 -5.43 0.92
CA SER A 498 29.22 -5.79 2.21
C SER A 498 29.48 -4.56 3.09
N ASP A 499 29.81 -4.80 4.35
CA ASP A 499 30.21 -3.78 5.34
C ASP A 499 29.21 -2.61 5.44
N TYR A 500 29.70 -1.39 5.66
CA TYR A 500 28.88 -0.18 5.76
C TYR A 500 28.21 0.22 4.44
N TYR A 501 28.70 -0.28 3.31
CA TYR A 501 28.03 -0.12 2.02
C TYR A 501 26.70 -0.88 1.99
N ALA A 502 26.69 -2.16 2.38
CA ALA A 502 25.45 -2.93 2.57
C ALA A 502 24.55 -2.29 3.62
N TYR A 503 25.14 -1.86 4.74
CA TYR A 503 24.37 -1.28 5.84
C TYR A 503 23.63 0.00 5.43
N LEU A 504 24.29 0.93 4.73
CA LEU A 504 23.62 2.11 4.17
C LEU A 504 22.58 1.72 3.11
N ALA A 505 22.92 0.80 2.19
CA ALA A 505 22.01 0.37 1.13
C ALA A 505 20.71 -0.23 1.69
N ARG A 506 20.77 -1.02 2.77
CA ARG A 506 19.58 -1.54 3.48
C ARG A 506 18.65 -0.43 3.94
N PHE A 507 19.21 0.59 4.61
CA PHE A 507 18.42 1.74 5.08
C PHE A 507 17.76 2.51 3.92
N LEU A 508 18.45 2.63 2.77
CA LEU A 508 17.93 3.32 1.59
C LEU A 508 16.77 2.57 0.92
N VAL A 509 16.88 1.24 0.75
CA VAL A 509 15.86 0.45 0.05
C VAL A 509 14.62 0.14 0.90
N LEU A 510 14.65 0.51 2.19
CA LEU A 510 13.52 0.37 3.12
C LEU A 510 12.62 1.61 3.11
N GLN A 511 11.31 1.37 3.23
CA GLN A 511 10.36 2.46 3.50
C GLN A 511 10.65 3.11 4.86
N PRO A 512 10.30 4.40 5.10
CA PRO A 512 10.64 5.11 6.33
C PRO A 512 10.28 4.35 7.62
N SER A 513 9.07 3.81 7.73
CA SER A 513 8.64 3.02 8.91
C SER A 513 9.41 1.72 9.08
N GLN A 514 9.77 1.06 7.98
CA GLN A 514 10.61 -0.15 8.01
C GLN A 514 12.06 0.18 8.38
N SER A 515 12.56 1.33 7.93
CA SER A 515 13.89 1.83 8.29
C SER A 515 13.98 2.18 9.77
N ASP A 516 12.90 2.69 10.37
CA ASP A 516 12.79 2.91 11.82
C ASP A 516 12.67 1.62 12.61
N ALA A 517 11.95 0.62 12.08
CA ALA A 517 11.91 -0.70 12.69
C ALA A 517 13.30 -1.36 12.68
N LEU A 518 14.03 -1.25 11.56
CA LEU A 518 15.42 -1.69 11.48
C LEU A 518 16.31 -0.93 12.47
N LEU A 519 16.17 0.41 12.54
CA LEU A 519 16.86 1.25 13.53
C LEU A 519 16.62 0.75 14.96
N LEU A 520 15.37 0.45 15.30
CA LEU A 520 14.98 -0.02 16.62
C LEU A 520 15.53 -1.42 16.91
N ASP A 521 15.43 -2.35 15.95
CA ASP A 521 16.00 -3.70 16.07
C ASP A 521 17.51 -3.61 16.35
N LEU A 522 18.23 -2.76 15.62
CA LEU A 522 19.66 -2.54 15.80
C LEU A 522 20.00 -1.86 17.12
N ALA A 523 19.11 -1.02 17.65
CA ALA A 523 19.30 -0.36 18.95
C ALA A 523 19.10 -1.33 20.13
N LEU A 524 18.36 -2.43 19.91
CA LEU A 524 18.00 -3.43 20.92
C LEU A 524 18.71 -4.78 20.72
N GLU A 525 19.64 -4.85 19.77
CA GLU A 525 20.41 -6.06 19.45
C GLU A 525 21.63 -6.16 20.38
N GLY A 526 21.70 -7.24 21.18
CA GLY A 526 22.85 -7.57 22.03
C GLY A 526 22.66 -7.28 23.52
N PRO A 527 23.69 -7.54 24.36
CA PRO A 527 23.71 -7.16 25.77
C PRO A 527 23.79 -5.63 25.95
N MET A 528 23.10 -5.08 26.94
CA MET A 528 22.91 -3.63 27.15
C MET A 528 24.20 -2.79 27.19
N GLU A 529 25.33 -3.36 27.62
CA GLU A 529 26.63 -2.66 27.63
C GLU A 529 27.13 -2.29 26.21
N GLU A 530 26.55 -2.88 25.16
CA GLU A 530 26.88 -2.65 23.73
C GLU A 530 25.73 -2.01 22.92
N ASN A 531 24.54 -1.80 23.52
CA ASN A 531 23.37 -1.24 22.82
C ASN A 531 23.64 0.20 22.36
N ASP A 532 23.28 0.50 21.11
CA ASP A 532 23.42 1.85 20.56
C ASP A 532 22.33 2.77 21.11
N THR A 533 22.54 3.28 22.33
CA THR A 533 21.57 4.16 23.00
C THR A 533 21.29 5.42 22.20
N ASN A 534 22.22 5.88 21.36
CA ASN A 534 21.99 7.02 20.47
C ASN A 534 20.96 6.68 19.39
N ALA A 535 20.94 5.45 18.87
CA ALA A 535 19.92 4.98 17.92
C ALA A 535 18.53 4.93 18.59
N LEU A 536 18.47 4.54 19.86
CA LEU A 536 17.22 4.56 20.62
C LEU A 536 16.71 5.99 20.86
N ILE A 537 17.60 6.92 21.22
CA ILE A 537 17.26 8.35 21.36
C ILE A 537 16.82 8.94 20.02
N GLU A 538 17.51 8.58 18.93
CA GLU A 538 17.12 8.96 17.57
C GLU A 538 15.69 8.53 17.26
N PHE A 539 15.36 7.26 17.53
CA PHE A 539 14.02 6.72 17.34
C PHE A 539 12.97 7.42 18.23
N LEU A 540 13.22 7.56 19.52
CA LEU A 540 12.21 8.04 20.47
C LEU A 540 12.01 9.56 20.44
N CYS A 541 13.10 10.32 20.34
CA CYS A 541 13.09 11.76 20.58
C CYS A 541 13.23 12.59 19.30
N ALA A 542 13.94 12.08 18.29
CA ALA A 542 14.19 12.82 17.04
C ALA A 542 13.26 12.43 15.89
N ARG A 543 12.58 11.28 15.95
CA ARG A 543 11.54 10.92 14.97
C ARG A 543 10.21 11.57 15.32
N HIS A 544 9.40 11.77 14.28
CA HIS A 544 8.05 12.26 14.43
C HIS A 544 7.19 11.29 15.30
N PRO A 545 6.37 11.77 16.25
CA PRO A 545 5.55 10.92 17.12
C PRO A 545 4.65 9.91 16.38
N ARG A 546 4.16 10.24 15.18
CA ARG A 546 3.40 9.30 14.32
C ARG A 546 4.26 8.12 13.85
N ARG A 547 5.52 8.35 13.46
CA ARG A 547 6.47 7.30 13.08
C ARG A 547 6.83 6.40 14.25
N VAL A 548 6.97 6.97 15.46
CA VAL A 548 7.21 6.20 16.68
C VAL A 548 6.04 5.27 16.97
N ARG A 549 4.80 5.79 16.89
CA ARG A 549 3.57 5.01 17.08
C ARG A 549 3.42 3.88 16.03
N SER A 550 3.64 4.19 14.75
CA SER A 550 3.51 3.20 13.67
C SER A 550 4.58 2.11 13.76
N THR A 551 5.83 2.49 14.04
CA THR A 551 6.94 1.54 14.24
C THR A 551 6.75 0.68 15.49
N LYS A 552 6.29 1.26 16.61
CA LYS A 552 5.94 0.48 17.82
C LYS A 552 4.93 -0.62 17.48
N LYS A 553 3.83 -0.26 16.81
CA LYS A 553 2.79 -1.21 16.40
C LYS A 553 3.35 -2.31 15.46
N ALA A 554 4.21 -1.94 14.52
CA ALA A 554 4.84 -2.89 13.60
C ALA A 554 5.81 -3.84 14.33
N TRP A 555 6.59 -3.31 15.28
CA TRP A 555 7.53 -4.07 16.08
C TRP A 555 6.82 -5.06 17.02
N GLU A 556 5.80 -4.61 17.76
CA GLU A 556 5.00 -5.45 18.66
C GLU A 556 4.20 -6.52 17.91
N LYS A 557 3.91 -6.34 16.61
CA LYS A 557 3.28 -7.38 15.79
C LYS A 557 4.23 -8.54 15.46
N ARG A 558 5.54 -8.30 15.45
CA ARG A 558 6.57 -9.28 15.07
C ARG A 558 7.27 -9.91 16.29
N ASN A 559 7.06 -9.35 17.47
CA ASN A 559 7.72 -9.76 18.72
C ASN A 559 6.66 -10.14 19.76
N ASP A 560 6.94 -11.18 20.57
CA ASP A 560 6.00 -11.65 21.59
C ASP A 560 5.92 -10.74 22.82
N ALA A 561 6.95 -9.90 23.04
CA ALA A 561 7.00 -8.92 24.13
C ALA A 561 6.50 -7.56 23.66
N SER A 562 5.91 -6.78 24.57
CA SER A 562 5.61 -5.37 24.28
C SER A 562 6.90 -4.55 24.24
N LEU A 563 6.94 -3.50 23.41
CA LEU A 563 8.11 -2.62 23.36
C LEU A 563 8.31 -1.89 24.70
N VAL A 564 7.20 -1.63 25.40
CA VAL A 564 7.19 -1.02 26.73
C VAL A 564 7.89 -1.92 27.75
N ASP A 565 7.54 -3.20 27.80
CA ASP A 565 8.15 -4.16 28.73
C ASP A 565 9.63 -4.33 28.39
N ARG A 566 9.95 -4.50 27.10
CA ARG A 566 11.34 -4.63 26.62
C ARG A 566 12.20 -3.45 27.08
N LEU A 567 11.77 -2.21 26.85
CA LEU A 567 12.52 -1.03 27.29
C LEU A 567 12.49 -0.83 28.81
N SER A 568 11.44 -1.27 29.49
CA SER A 568 11.36 -1.18 30.96
C SER A 568 12.37 -2.11 31.65
N ASP A 569 12.55 -3.30 31.08
CA ASP A 569 13.50 -4.31 31.56
C ASP A 569 14.94 -3.93 31.20
N GLU A 570 15.14 -3.37 30.00
CA GLU A 570 16.47 -3.05 29.46
C GLU A 570 16.97 -1.65 29.78
N LEU A 571 16.15 -0.72 30.27
CA LEU A 571 16.60 0.63 30.62
C LEU A 571 16.50 0.87 32.11
N HIS A 572 17.32 1.79 32.63
CA HIS A 572 17.32 2.18 34.03
C HIS A 572 17.28 3.70 34.19
N GLY A 573 16.94 4.16 35.39
CA GLY A 573 16.93 5.58 35.78
C GLY A 573 16.09 6.47 34.85
N ASP A 574 16.60 7.67 34.61
CA ASP A 574 15.94 8.72 33.82
C ASP A 574 15.76 8.35 32.36
N LEU A 575 16.68 7.57 31.80
CA LEU A 575 16.55 7.11 30.41
C LEU A 575 15.35 6.18 30.24
N ARG A 576 15.07 5.31 31.23
CA ARG A 576 13.82 4.53 31.25
C ARG A 576 12.61 5.45 31.39
N LYS A 577 12.66 6.45 32.26
CA LYS A 577 11.56 7.43 32.45
C LYS A 577 11.24 8.15 31.13
N ILE A 578 12.26 8.62 30.42
CA ILE A 578 12.13 9.25 29.10
C ILE A 578 11.50 8.28 28.10
N ALA A 579 12.07 7.07 27.94
CA ALA A 579 11.59 6.12 26.95
C ALA A 579 10.12 5.73 27.15
N LEU A 580 9.73 5.43 28.39
CA LEU A 580 8.35 5.08 28.72
C LEU A 580 7.41 6.28 28.53
N THR A 581 7.88 7.51 28.80
CA THR A 581 7.08 8.73 28.58
C THR A 581 6.83 8.98 27.11
N MET A 582 7.87 8.86 26.27
CA MET A 582 7.75 9.00 24.81
C MET A 582 6.83 7.91 24.21
N LEU A 583 6.88 6.66 24.71
CA LEU A 583 6.05 5.55 24.22
C LEU A 583 4.60 5.56 24.70
N LYS A 584 4.25 6.35 25.73
CA LYS A 584 2.84 6.55 26.15
C LYS A 584 2.02 7.27 25.08
N GLY A 585 2.66 7.97 24.14
CA GLY A 585 1.99 8.66 23.03
C GLY A 585 1.14 9.85 23.47
N LYS A 586 1.42 10.42 24.64
CA LYS A 586 0.75 11.61 25.20
C LYS A 586 1.41 12.94 24.77
N ARG A 587 2.50 12.90 24.01
CA ARG A 587 3.14 14.09 23.49
C ARG A 587 2.13 14.83 22.61
N MET A 588 1.90 16.12 22.90
CA MET A 588 0.95 16.94 22.12
C MET A 588 1.26 16.87 20.63
N ASP A 589 0.20 16.78 19.81
CA ASP A 589 0.34 16.64 18.36
C ASP A 589 1.09 17.86 17.81
N PRO A 590 2.19 17.71 17.05
CA PRO A 590 2.90 18.84 16.47
C PRO A 590 2.05 19.72 15.57
N GLU A 591 0.95 19.19 15.02
CA GLU A 591 -0.03 19.92 14.18
C GLU A 591 -1.03 20.75 15.00
N ALA A 592 -1.13 20.54 16.32
CA ALA A 592 -2.12 21.22 17.16
C ALA A 592 -1.69 22.63 17.61
N VAL A 593 -0.41 22.96 17.49
CA VAL A 593 0.16 24.22 17.99
C VAL A 593 1.32 24.64 17.07
N GLU A 594 1.10 25.64 16.21
CA GLU A 594 2.20 26.34 15.53
C GLU A 594 3.02 27.16 16.53
N GLU A 595 4.28 27.49 16.21
CA GLU A 595 5.15 28.25 17.14
C GLU A 595 4.57 29.63 17.50
N GLU A 596 3.86 30.26 16.55
CA GLU A 596 3.19 31.56 16.77
C GLU A 596 1.93 31.45 17.63
N ASP A 597 1.33 30.25 17.69
CA ASP A 597 0.15 29.92 18.50
C ASP A 597 0.51 29.26 19.85
N ALA A 598 1.81 29.02 20.09
CA ALA A 598 2.27 28.50 21.37
C ALA A 598 1.97 29.50 22.49
N ASP A 599 1.36 29.02 23.58
CA ASP A 599 1.07 29.84 24.75
C ASP A 599 2.39 30.39 25.35
N MET A 600 2.67 31.65 25.03
CA MET A 600 3.90 32.33 25.42
C MET A 600 4.02 32.51 26.93
N GLU A 601 2.91 32.62 27.67
CA GLU A 601 2.93 32.71 29.13
C GLU A 601 3.21 31.35 29.77
N LEU A 602 2.64 30.28 29.22
CA LEU A 602 3.00 28.91 29.61
C LEU A 602 4.48 28.63 29.31
N ALA A 603 4.99 29.03 28.14
CA ALA A 603 6.40 28.84 27.77
C ALA A 603 7.34 29.59 28.73
N LYS A 604 7.01 30.82 29.13
CA LYS A 604 7.76 31.58 30.15
C LYS A 604 7.73 30.89 31.52
N THR A 605 6.55 30.43 31.93
CA THR A 605 6.38 29.74 33.21
C THR A 605 7.21 28.46 33.25
N GLN A 606 7.13 27.65 32.19
CA GLN A 606 7.92 26.42 32.06
C GLN A 606 9.42 26.71 31.96
N ALA A 607 9.85 27.78 31.28
CA ALA A 607 11.25 28.21 31.26
C ALA A 607 11.75 28.59 32.68
N ALA A 608 10.93 29.29 33.46
CA ALA A 608 11.25 29.60 34.86
C ALA A 608 11.30 28.35 35.73
N THR A 609 10.34 27.43 35.59
CA THR A 609 10.38 26.12 36.27
C THR A 609 11.65 25.36 35.93
N LEU A 610 12.06 25.30 34.66
CA LEU A 610 13.31 24.64 34.26
C LEU A 610 14.55 25.36 34.83
N LYS A 611 14.49 26.66 35.09
CA LYS A 611 15.61 27.41 35.68
C LYS A 611 15.88 27.01 37.12
N ASP A 612 14.83 26.70 37.88
CA ASP A 612 14.88 26.44 39.32
C ASP A 612 14.84 24.93 39.66
N GLU A 613 14.10 24.14 38.88
CA GLU A 613 13.78 22.72 39.15
C GLU A 613 14.16 21.80 37.97
N MET A 614 15.26 22.09 37.27
CA MET A 614 15.71 21.36 36.07
C MET A 614 15.77 19.84 36.26
N GLU A 615 16.34 19.38 37.38
CA GLU A 615 16.56 17.95 37.66
C GLU A 615 15.24 17.17 37.77
N ASP A 616 14.23 17.76 38.40
CA ASP A 616 12.95 17.09 38.69
C ASP A 616 11.94 17.23 37.54
N ARG A 617 11.94 18.37 36.83
CA ARG A 617 10.86 18.76 35.91
C ARG A 617 11.20 18.63 34.44
N ALA A 618 12.48 18.59 34.05
CA ALA A 618 12.88 18.61 32.64
C ALA A 618 12.30 17.45 31.82
N ILE A 619 12.28 16.22 32.37
CA ILE A 619 11.74 15.06 31.67
C ILE A 619 10.23 15.21 31.45
N ASP A 620 9.50 15.64 32.48
CA ASP A 620 8.04 15.69 32.44
C ASP A 620 7.55 16.83 31.53
N ILE A 621 8.25 17.97 31.52
CA ILE A 621 7.95 19.11 30.65
C ILE A 621 8.34 18.79 29.20
N LEU A 622 9.62 18.51 28.93
CA LEU A 622 10.13 18.43 27.56
C LEU A 622 9.62 17.20 26.79
N CYS A 623 9.31 16.09 27.47
CA CYS A 623 8.78 14.88 26.81
C CYS A 623 7.27 14.96 26.53
N SER A 624 6.54 15.83 27.23
CA SER A 624 5.08 15.98 27.06
C SER A 624 4.72 17.07 26.06
N ASN A 625 5.56 18.09 25.93
CA ASN A 625 5.36 19.22 25.04
C ASN A 625 5.59 18.89 23.55
N SER A 626 4.91 19.63 22.68
CA SER A 626 5.14 19.60 21.24
C SER A 626 6.52 20.18 20.88
N PRO A 627 7.07 19.87 19.69
CA PRO A 627 8.31 20.50 19.21
C PRO A 627 8.26 22.03 19.24
N ALA A 628 7.16 22.64 18.77
CA ALA A 628 6.96 24.09 18.76
C ALA A 628 6.95 24.69 20.18
N GLN A 629 6.27 24.05 21.13
CA GLN A 629 6.28 24.47 22.54
C GLN A 629 7.69 24.40 23.14
N ASN A 630 8.45 23.33 22.86
CA ASN A 630 9.82 23.23 23.34
C ASN A 630 10.75 24.27 22.72
N ALA A 631 10.54 24.64 21.45
CA ALA A 631 11.27 25.73 20.80
C ALA A 631 10.95 27.08 21.46
N ALA A 632 9.67 27.35 21.73
CA ALA A 632 9.24 28.56 22.45
C ALA A 632 9.85 28.64 23.85
N ILE A 633 9.88 27.53 24.61
CA ILE A 633 10.54 27.46 25.93
C ILE A 633 12.04 27.72 25.81
N ALA A 634 12.72 27.12 24.83
CA ALA A 634 14.14 27.32 24.61
C ALA A 634 14.45 28.80 24.33
N ARG A 635 13.64 29.46 23.50
CA ARG A 635 13.73 30.89 23.20
C ARG A 635 13.51 31.75 24.43
N GLN A 636 12.43 31.52 25.18
CA GLN A 636 12.12 32.28 26.39
C GLN A 636 13.18 32.09 27.49
N PHE A 637 13.71 30.88 27.63
CA PHE A 637 14.79 30.59 28.56
C PHE A 637 16.06 31.38 28.22
N GLU A 638 16.43 31.42 26.93
CA GLU A 638 17.60 32.16 26.47
C GLU A 638 17.43 33.68 26.64
N GLU A 639 16.25 34.21 26.27
CA GLU A 639 15.91 35.63 26.46
C GLU A 639 15.92 36.06 27.93
N ALA A 640 15.42 35.22 28.84
CA ALA A 640 15.28 35.55 30.25
C ALA A 640 16.59 35.40 31.05
N TYR A 641 17.47 34.47 30.66
CA TYR A 641 18.61 34.05 31.49
C TYR A 641 19.99 34.22 30.83
N ASP A 642 20.07 34.75 29.61
CA ASP A 642 21.32 34.94 28.85
C ASP A 642 22.15 33.64 28.76
N MET A 643 21.45 32.51 28.72
CA MET A 643 22.01 31.17 28.67
C MET A 643 21.06 30.28 27.90
N SER A 644 21.57 29.61 26.86
CA SER A 644 20.74 28.69 26.08
C SER A 644 20.25 27.52 26.94
N LEU A 645 19.03 27.04 26.68
CA LEU A 645 18.44 25.91 27.40
C LEU A 645 19.31 24.65 27.28
N GLN A 646 19.94 24.43 26.11
CA GLN A 646 20.84 23.28 25.90
C GLN A 646 22.09 23.35 26.79
N ARG A 647 22.61 24.55 27.06
CA ARG A 647 23.71 24.74 28.00
C ARG A 647 23.27 24.44 29.43
N ALA A 648 22.08 24.87 29.82
CA ALA A 648 21.51 24.61 31.14
C ALA A 648 21.28 23.11 31.37
N ILE A 649 20.66 22.41 30.40
CA ILE A 649 20.52 20.95 30.41
C ILE A 649 21.89 20.29 30.57
N GLY A 650 22.89 20.78 29.85
CA GLY A 650 24.24 20.23 29.90
C GLY A 650 25.04 20.47 31.17
N GLN A 651 24.55 21.31 32.09
CA GLN A 651 25.12 21.51 33.44
C GLN A 651 24.52 20.55 34.47
N VAL A 652 23.30 20.08 34.25
CA VAL A 652 22.55 19.22 35.19
C VAL A 652 22.62 17.76 34.77
N PHE A 653 22.42 17.48 33.49
CA PHE A 653 22.42 16.13 32.94
C PHE A 653 23.68 15.83 32.15
N ASP A 654 24.06 14.55 32.11
CA ASP A 654 25.15 14.04 31.30
C ASP A 654 24.73 12.85 30.41
N GLY A 655 25.69 12.32 29.65
CA GLY A 655 25.52 11.12 28.84
C GLY A 655 24.28 11.09 27.94
N ASN A 656 23.56 9.96 27.99
CA ASN A 656 22.41 9.68 27.14
C ASN A 656 21.17 10.52 27.53
N VAL A 657 21.01 10.84 28.81
CA VAL A 657 19.87 11.65 29.30
C VAL A 657 20.00 13.08 28.78
N LYS A 658 21.20 13.68 28.87
CA LYS A 658 21.50 14.97 28.25
C LYS A 658 21.22 14.97 26.75
N SER A 659 21.65 13.92 26.04
CA SER A 659 21.46 13.82 24.60
C SER A 659 19.97 13.74 24.22
N ALA A 660 19.18 12.98 24.99
CA ALA A 660 17.73 12.86 24.80
C ALA A 660 17.03 14.19 25.04
N LEU A 661 17.26 14.83 26.19
CA LEU A 661 16.64 16.12 26.51
C LEU A 661 17.05 17.23 25.53
N THR A 662 18.32 17.27 25.13
CA THR A 662 18.78 18.25 24.12
C THR A 662 18.09 18.05 22.78
N SER A 663 17.84 16.79 22.37
CA SER A 663 17.15 16.49 21.11
C SER A 663 15.72 17.01 21.06
N LEU A 664 15.06 17.12 22.22
CA LEU A 664 13.69 17.63 22.32
C LEU A 664 13.60 19.16 22.21
N THR A 665 14.74 19.87 22.28
CA THR A 665 14.83 21.34 22.22
C THR A 665 15.36 21.88 20.88
N LEU A 666 15.62 21.00 19.91
CA LEU A 666 16.16 21.37 18.61
C LEU A 666 15.24 20.89 17.51
N GLU A 667 15.21 21.63 16.41
CA GLU A 667 14.65 21.13 15.16
C GLU A 667 15.34 19.81 14.75
N PRO A 668 14.60 18.81 14.24
CA PRO A 668 15.18 17.51 13.89
C PRO A 668 16.39 17.63 12.96
N SER A 669 16.32 18.49 11.94
CA SER A 669 17.40 18.74 10.98
C SER A 669 18.68 19.24 11.65
N GLN A 670 18.56 20.16 12.61
CA GLN A 670 19.68 20.71 13.38
C GLN A 670 20.29 19.67 14.32
N TRP A 671 19.45 18.83 14.93
CA TRP A 671 19.92 17.73 15.78
C TRP A 671 20.71 16.70 14.97
N TYR A 672 20.18 16.24 13.83
CA TYR A 672 20.89 15.32 12.93
C TYR A 672 22.20 15.92 12.43
N ALA A 673 22.21 17.21 12.07
CA ALA A 673 23.43 17.90 11.68
C ALA A 673 24.49 17.90 12.80
N ALA A 674 24.07 18.14 14.05
CA ALA A 674 24.97 18.06 15.21
C ALA A 674 25.50 16.65 15.47
N ARG A 675 24.64 15.63 15.30
CA ARG A 675 25.04 14.22 15.41
C ARG A 675 26.07 13.82 14.35
N LEU A 676 25.85 14.25 13.09
CA LEU A 676 26.82 14.04 12.02
C LEU A 676 28.15 14.74 12.31
N LYS A 677 28.13 15.98 12.80
CA LYS A 677 29.37 16.70 13.15
C LYS A 677 30.12 16.02 14.28
N ALA A 678 29.41 15.56 15.32
CA ALA A 678 30.00 14.81 16.41
C ALA A 678 30.64 13.50 15.90
N ALA A 679 29.98 12.79 14.99
CA ALA A 679 30.50 11.58 14.37
C ALA A 679 31.83 11.84 13.62
N PHE A 680 31.97 12.97 12.92
CA PHE A 680 33.21 13.29 12.22
C PHE A 680 34.38 13.66 13.14
N LYS A 681 34.09 14.26 14.31
CA LYS A 681 35.09 14.68 15.31
C LYS A 681 35.64 13.54 16.18
N GLY A 682 34.88 12.46 16.40
CA GLY A 682 35.24 11.36 17.31
C GLY A 682 36.22 10.32 16.74
N ILE A 683 36.69 9.42 17.62
CA ILE A 683 37.44 8.19 17.28
C ILE A 683 36.46 7.01 17.42
N GLY A 684 36.11 6.35 16.31
CA GLY A 684 35.21 5.18 16.28
C GLY A 684 33.70 5.49 16.10
N SER A 685 32.99 4.61 15.37
CA SER A 685 31.55 4.61 15.07
C SER A 685 30.98 5.72 14.18
N LYS A 686 31.79 6.26 13.25
CA LYS A 686 31.36 7.31 12.30
C LYS A 686 30.32 6.78 11.32
N GLU A 687 30.56 5.58 10.81
CA GLU A 687 29.84 4.99 9.69
C GLU A 687 28.43 4.55 10.10
N ARG A 688 28.24 3.99 11.30
CA ARG A 688 26.89 3.63 11.81
C ARG A 688 25.98 4.87 11.91
N THR A 689 26.49 5.96 12.47
CA THR A 689 25.73 7.22 12.61
C THR A 689 25.39 7.79 11.23
N VAL A 690 26.35 7.78 10.29
CA VAL A 690 26.11 8.22 8.91
C VAL A 690 25.07 7.32 8.24
N CYS A 691 25.17 5.99 8.34
CA CYS A 691 24.21 5.05 7.76
C CYS A 691 22.78 5.28 8.26
N ARG A 692 22.60 5.48 9.57
CA ARG A 692 21.28 5.72 10.15
C ARG A 692 20.72 7.06 9.74
N ILE A 693 21.50 8.13 9.87
CA ILE A 693 20.99 9.48 9.58
C ILE A 693 20.83 9.67 8.07
N VAL A 694 21.86 9.42 7.27
CA VAL A 694 21.79 9.57 5.81
C VAL A 694 20.80 8.57 5.21
N GLY A 695 20.83 7.33 5.72
CA GLY A 695 20.05 6.24 5.18
C GLY A 695 18.61 6.16 5.65
N ALA A 696 18.18 6.73 6.79
CA ALA A 696 16.80 6.63 7.31
C ALA A 696 15.87 7.78 6.89
N HIS A 697 16.41 8.82 6.25
CA HIS A 697 15.66 9.96 5.73
C HIS A 697 15.51 9.90 4.19
N ASP A 698 14.42 10.48 3.64
CA ASP A 698 14.23 10.60 2.18
C ASP A 698 14.91 11.87 1.64
N LYS A 699 14.89 12.06 0.32
CA LYS A 699 15.61 13.13 -0.38
C LYS A 699 15.43 14.51 0.22
N ASP A 700 14.20 14.91 0.50
CA ASP A 700 13.93 16.26 1.01
C ASP A 700 14.38 16.45 2.46
N GLU A 701 14.32 15.41 3.30
CA GLU A 701 14.82 15.48 4.69
C GLU A 701 16.35 15.59 4.68
N ILE A 702 17.02 14.82 3.81
CA ILE A 702 18.47 14.87 3.69
C ILE A 702 18.93 16.23 3.16
N LYS A 703 18.20 16.85 2.23
CA LYS A 703 18.45 18.23 1.80
C LYS A 703 18.34 19.20 3.00
N ALA A 704 17.29 19.10 3.81
CA ALA A 704 17.11 19.95 4.99
C ALA A 704 18.21 19.74 6.04
N ILE A 705 18.61 18.49 6.31
CA ILE A 705 19.72 18.15 7.21
C ILE A 705 21.04 18.71 6.68
N ALA A 706 21.30 18.59 5.38
CA ALA A 706 22.49 19.15 4.75
C ALA A 706 22.52 20.68 4.86
N LEU A 707 21.41 21.37 4.60
CA LEU A 707 21.32 22.83 4.75
C LEU A 707 21.58 23.26 6.20
N ALA A 708 20.96 22.62 7.18
CA ALA A 708 21.18 22.91 8.61
C ALA A 708 22.63 22.64 9.04
N TYR A 709 23.27 21.64 8.45
CA TYR A 709 24.69 21.34 8.67
C TYR A 709 25.59 22.44 8.11
N ASP A 710 25.35 22.81 6.85
CA ASP A 710 26.15 23.79 6.10
C ASP A 710 26.10 25.16 6.78
N ASP A 711 24.91 25.59 7.18
CA ASP A 711 24.67 26.85 7.89
C ASP A 711 25.42 26.90 9.24
N LYS A 712 25.30 25.83 10.04
CA LYS A 712 25.86 25.79 11.40
C LYS A 712 27.38 25.62 11.45
N TYR A 713 27.98 24.89 10.50
CA TYR A 713 29.40 24.52 10.57
C TYR A 713 30.28 25.17 9.51
N GLY A 714 29.71 25.88 8.54
CA GLY A 714 30.46 26.54 7.47
C GLY A 714 31.21 25.58 6.54
N THR A 715 30.94 24.27 6.62
CA THR A 715 31.45 23.24 5.71
C THR A 715 30.28 22.43 5.18
N ARG A 716 30.36 22.01 3.90
CA ARG A 716 29.29 21.22 3.30
C ARG A 716 29.23 19.82 3.90
N LEU A 717 28.05 19.32 4.24
CA LEU A 717 27.87 17.95 4.76
C LEU A 717 28.52 16.91 3.84
N LYS A 718 28.32 17.05 2.52
CA LYS A 718 28.96 16.22 1.50
C LYS A 718 30.49 16.21 1.62
N THR A 719 31.10 17.38 1.83
CA THR A 719 32.56 17.52 1.92
C THR A 719 33.10 16.79 3.15
N ASP A 720 32.43 16.90 4.29
CA ASP A 720 32.85 16.19 5.51
C ASP A 720 32.64 14.66 5.35
N ILE A 721 31.55 14.20 4.72
CA ILE A 721 31.37 12.78 4.38
C ILE A 721 32.48 12.30 3.44
N ASP A 722 32.79 13.06 2.40
CA ASP A 722 33.82 12.71 1.41
C ASP A 722 35.22 12.58 2.04
N ALA A 723 35.51 13.45 3.02
CA ALA A 723 36.78 13.45 3.74
C ALA A 723 36.90 12.34 4.80
N HIS A 724 35.78 11.88 5.36
CA HIS A 724 35.75 10.95 6.49
C HIS A 724 35.31 9.53 6.13
N THR A 725 34.94 9.26 4.88
CA THR A 725 34.49 7.93 4.41
C THR A 725 35.26 7.51 3.15
N SER A 726 35.20 6.22 2.77
CA SER A 726 35.90 5.70 1.59
C SER A 726 35.08 4.63 0.84
N GLY A 727 35.59 4.20 -0.33
CA GLY A 727 35.01 3.10 -1.12
C GLY A 727 33.57 3.36 -1.60
N ASN A 728 32.82 2.26 -1.80
CA ASN A 728 31.43 2.34 -2.25
C ASN A 728 30.48 2.91 -1.19
N PHE A 729 30.82 2.78 0.10
CA PHE A 729 30.08 3.45 1.18
C PHE A 729 30.07 4.97 0.98
N LYS A 730 31.25 5.58 0.74
CA LYS A 730 31.38 7.01 0.39
C LYS A 730 30.56 7.35 -0.85
N ARG A 731 30.74 6.58 -1.93
CA ARG A 731 30.06 6.82 -3.21
C ARG A 731 28.54 6.83 -3.06
N LEU A 732 28.00 5.85 -2.32
CA LEU A 732 26.57 5.73 -2.06
C LEU A 732 26.05 6.89 -1.20
N ALA A 733 26.73 7.22 -0.09
CA ALA A 733 26.32 8.30 0.81
C ALA A 733 26.33 9.67 0.11
N VAL A 734 27.42 9.98 -0.60
CA VAL A 734 27.56 11.24 -1.36
C VAL A 734 26.52 11.32 -2.47
N ALA A 735 26.31 10.24 -3.23
CA ALA A 735 25.31 10.24 -4.30
C ALA A 735 23.88 10.37 -3.75
N TRP A 736 23.57 9.79 -2.59
CA TRP A 736 22.25 9.95 -1.96
C TRP A 736 21.96 11.41 -1.59
N ILE A 737 22.97 12.16 -1.13
CA ILE A 737 22.84 13.56 -0.73
C ILE A 737 22.77 14.49 -1.95
N ASP A 738 23.58 14.24 -2.97
CA ASP A 738 23.75 15.18 -4.08
C ASP A 738 22.78 14.96 -5.25
N LEU A 739 22.44 13.70 -5.55
CA LEU A 739 21.64 13.41 -6.73
C LEU A 739 20.15 13.66 -6.43
N PRO A 740 19.44 14.45 -7.26
CA PRO A 740 18.01 14.65 -7.11
C PRO A 740 17.26 13.36 -7.45
N ASP A 741 16.00 13.28 -7.00
CA ASP A 741 15.08 12.26 -7.53
C ASP A 741 14.81 12.58 -9.01
N GLN A 742 15.11 11.65 -9.91
CA GLN A 742 14.82 11.87 -11.33
C GLN A 742 13.31 11.90 -11.61
N LEU A 743 12.51 11.29 -10.74
CA LEU A 743 11.05 11.23 -10.83
C LEU A 743 10.37 12.21 -9.86
N GLU A 744 11.11 13.23 -9.41
CA GLU A 744 10.64 14.23 -8.44
C GLU A 744 9.32 14.88 -8.89
N GLN A 745 8.37 14.89 -7.96
CA GLN A 745 7.10 15.59 -8.11
C GLN A 745 7.32 17.12 -8.13
N PRO A 746 6.37 17.91 -8.63
CA PRO A 746 6.38 19.35 -8.43
C PRO A 746 6.52 19.70 -6.94
N ALA A 747 7.38 20.67 -6.61
CA ALA A 747 7.61 21.08 -5.23
C ALA A 747 6.40 21.84 -4.64
N GLU A 748 5.73 22.64 -5.47
CA GLU A 748 4.52 23.34 -5.08
C GLU A 748 3.33 22.37 -5.06
N GLN A 749 2.47 22.49 -4.04
CA GLN A 749 1.19 21.79 -3.91
C GLN A 749 0.05 22.57 -4.59
N ILE A 750 -1.10 21.95 -4.78
CA ILE A 750 -2.33 22.64 -5.19
C ILE A 750 -2.85 23.44 -4.00
N VAL A 751 -3.22 24.69 -4.26
CA VAL A 751 -3.82 25.56 -3.24
C VAL A 751 -5.30 25.20 -3.14
N LEU A 752 -5.69 24.63 -2.00
CA LEU A 752 -7.06 24.22 -1.75
C LEU A 752 -7.81 25.30 -0.95
N PRO A 753 -9.01 25.72 -1.37
CA PRO A 753 -9.87 26.57 -0.55
C PRO A 753 -10.25 25.86 0.75
N VAL A 754 -10.34 26.58 1.87
CA VAL A 754 -10.87 26.01 3.12
C VAL A 754 -12.38 25.78 2.96
N LEU A 755 -12.85 24.56 3.16
CA LEU A 755 -14.29 24.26 3.14
C LEU A 755 -14.98 24.89 4.34
N GLU A 756 -16.20 25.40 4.15
CA GLU A 756 -16.99 26.01 5.25
C GLU A 756 -17.23 25.03 6.40
N GLU A 757 -17.38 23.74 6.10
CA GLU A 757 -17.54 22.69 7.10
C GLU A 757 -16.27 22.51 7.94
N ASP A 758 -15.09 22.56 7.34
CA ASP A 758 -13.81 22.47 8.06
C ASP A 758 -13.56 23.71 8.91
N ALA A 759 -13.87 24.90 8.37
CA ALA A 759 -13.81 26.15 9.14
C ALA A 759 -14.76 26.12 10.35
N ARG A 760 -15.96 25.53 10.18
CA ARG A 760 -16.95 25.38 11.24
C ARG A 760 -16.56 24.30 12.25
N ALA A 761 -16.01 23.18 11.79
CA ALA A 761 -15.49 22.11 12.64
C ALA A 761 -14.29 22.60 13.46
N ALA A 762 -13.37 23.35 12.86
CA ALA A 762 -12.26 23.99 13.55
C ALA A 762 -12.77 25.01 14.57
N ALA A 763 -13.81 25.79 14.24
CA ALA A 763 -14.44 26.71 15.19
C ALA A 763 -15.11 25.98 16.36
N LEU A 764 -15.81 24.87 16.09
CA LEU A 764 -16.44 24.02 17.12
C LEU A 764 -15.40 23.31 18.00
N ALA A 765 -14.34 22.75 17.41
CA ALA A 765 -13.24 22.13 18.13
C ALA A 765 -12.49 23.14 18.99
N LYS A 766 -12.33 24.38 18.51
CA LYS A 766 -11.80 25.49 19.30
C LYS A 766 -12.74 25.83 20.46
N GLU A 767 -14.04 25.92 20.21
CA GLU A 767 -15.05 26.18 21.25
C GLU A 767 -15.15 25.05 22.29
N GLU A 768 -14.92 23.80 21.89
CA GLU A 768 -14.89 22.62 22.75
C GLU A 768 -13.58 22.53 23.54
N ALA A 769 -12.44 22.82 22.91
CA ALA A 769 -11.14 22.91 23.58
C ALA A 769 -11.07 24.09 24.57
N ASP A 770 -11.70 25.22 24.25
CA ASP A 770 -11.83 26.36 25.17
C ASP A 770 -12.71 25.99 26.37
N ARG A 771 -13.74 25.15 26.17
CA ARG A 771 -14.61 24.62 27.23
C ARG A 771 -13.92 23.56 28.09
N GLU A 772 -13.11 22.69 27.48
CA GLU A 772 -12.29 21.71 28.18
C GLU A 772 -11.18 22.38 28.98
N LYS A 773 -10.60 23.49 28.50
CA LYS A 773 -9.68 24.34 29.28
C LYS A 773 -10.36 24.97 30.50
N GLU A 774 -11.60 25.44 30.36
CA GLU A 774 -12.40 25.91 31.50
C GLU A 774 -12.74 24.78 32.50
N GLU A 775 -12.92 23.53 32.03
CA GLU A 775 -13.16 22.37 32.89
C GLU A 775 -11.87 21.79 33.53
N GLU A 776 -10.71 21.88 32.86
CA GLU A 776 -9.41 21.44 33.39
C GLU A 776 -8.82 22.42 34.43
N GLU A 777 -9.07 23.74 34.31
CA GLU A 777 -8.72 24.71 35.36
C GLU A 777 -9.44 24.46 36.70
N GLU A 778 -10.56 23.73 36.72
CA GLU A 778 -11.29 23.36 37.94
C GLU A 778 -10.89 22.00 38.56
N ASP A 779 -10.11 21.15 37.87
CA ASP A 779 -9.81 19.77 38.33
C ASP A 779 -8.36 19.57 38.87
N PHE A 780 -7.60 20.65 39.09
CA PHE A 780 -6.29 20.63 39.78
C PHE A 780 -6.29 21.48 41.07
N GLU A 781 -7.11 21.12 42.06
CA GLU A 781 -6.75 21.36 43.47
C GLU A 781 -6.03 20.11 43.99
N GLU A 782 -4.70 20.20 44.01
CA GLU A 782 -3.76 19.25 44.59
C GLU A 782 -4.18 18.87 46.03
N VAL A 783 -4.06 17.58 46.37
CA VAL A 783 -4.44 17.03 47.69
C VAL A 783 -3.48 17.56 48.76
N GLU A 784 -3.79 18.71 49.34
CA GLU A 784 -3.22 19.15 50.62
C GLU A 784 -3.82 18.34 51.76
N ASP A 785 -2.97 17.70 52.58
CA ASP A 785 -3.36 17.11 53.86
C ASP A 785 -4.22 18.11 54.66
N PRO A 786 -5.47 17.75 55.05
CA PRO A 786 -6.34 18.72 55.68
C PRO A 786 -5.84 19.11 57.07
N PRO A 787 -6.07 20.37 57.47
CA PRO A 787 -5.62 20.90 58.75
C PRO A 787 -6.27 20.16 59.93
N PRO A 788 -5.63 20.15 61.12
CA PRO A 788 -6.15 19.43 62.28
C PRO A 788 -7.57 19.89 62.67
N PRO A 789 -8.42 19.01 63.23
CA PRO A 789 -9.84 19.30 63.50
C PRO A 789 -10.11 20.51 64.40
N SER A 790 -9.11 20.92 65.19
CA SER A 790 -9.13 22.11 66.05
C SER A 790 -8.93 23.44 65.32
N SER A 791 -8.63 23.42 64.01
CA SER A 791 -8.39 24.62 63.20
C SER A 791 -9.68 25.18 62.59
N SER A 792 -9.81 26.51 62.52
CA SER A 792 -10.88 27.17 61.76
C SER A 792 -10.88 26.81 60.27
N LEU A 793 -9.73 26.40 59.73
CA LEU A 793 -9.58 25.96 58.33
C LEU A 793 -10.22 24.59 58.08
N TYR A 794 -10.26 23.69 59.08
CA TYR A 794 -10.90 22.38 58.94
C TYR A 794 -12.42 22.54 58.74
N LYS A 795 -13.05 23.41 59.55
CA LYS A 795 -14.48 23.75 59.39
C LYS A 795 -14.77 24.34 58.01
N ALA A 796 -13.90 25.21 57.50
CA ALA A 796 -14.05 25.78 56.17
C ALA A 796 -13.94 24.73 55.04
N LYS A 797 -12.99 23.78 55.12
CA LYS A 797 -12.87 22.69 54.13
C LYS A 797 -14.08 21.75 54.16
N VAL A 798 -14.60 21.39 55.34
CA VAL A 798 -15.81 20.55 55.45
C VAL A 798 -17.03 21.24 54.82
N ILE A 799 -17.24 22.53 55.09
CA ILE A 799 -18.32 23.32 54.47
C ILE A 799 -18.17 23.38 52.95
N MET A 800 -16.94 23.55 52.46
CA MET A 800 -16.65 23.55 51.02
C MET A 800 -16.97 22.20 50.37
N TRP A 801 -16.57 21.09 50.97
CA TRP A 801 -16.89 19.75 50.46
C TRP A 801 -18.39 19.45 50.51
N GLN A 802 -19.11 19.89 51.55
CA GLN A 802 -20.57 19.78 51.62
C GLN A 802 -21.26 20.58 50.50
N ALA A 803 -20.79 21.79 50.20
CA ALA A 803 -21.31 22.60 49.10
C ALA A 803 -21.00 21.98 47.71
N LYS A 804 -19.78 21.46 47.52
CA LYS A 804 -19.39 20.74 46.29
C LYS A 804 -20.20 19.45 46.10
N LEU A 805 -20.49 18.73 47.18
CA LEU A 805 -21.35 17.54 47.17
C LEU A 805 -22.81 17.90 46.79
N ALA A 806 -23.37 18.98 47.35
CA ALA A 806 -24.72 19.43 47.03
C ALA A 806 -24.86 19.78 45.54
N LYS A 807 -23.91 20.52 44.97
CA LYS A 807 -23.86 20.81 43.52
C LYS A 807 -23.72 19.54 42.68
N ALA A 808 -22.89 18.58 43.10
CA ALA A 808 -22.72 17.32 42.37
C ALA A 808 -24.01 16.47 42.38
N LYS A 809 -24.79 16.51 43.47
CA LYS A 809 -26.10 15.86 43.58
C LYS A 809 -27.14 16.51 42.67
N GLU A 810 -27.18 17.85 42.61
CA GLU A 810 -28.08 18.59 41.72
C GLU A 810 -27.77 18.35 40.23
N ALA A 811 -26.49 18.26 39.89
CA ALA A 811 -26.02 18.01 38.52
C ALA A 811 -26.01 16.52 38.11
N GLY A 812 -26.44 15.60 38.98
CA GLY A 812 -26.50 14.16 38.68
C GLY A 812 -25.16 13.51 38.33
N ARG A 813 -24.05 13.92 38.98
CA ARG A 813 -22.68 13.44 38.68
C ARG A 813 -22.23 12.32 39.64
N PRO A 814 -22.48 11.02 39.35
CA PRO A 814 -22.31 9.93 40.33
C PRO A 814 -20.88 9.75 40.83
N ARG A 815 -19.86 9.99 39.98
CA ARG A 815 -18.44 9.89 40.39
C ARG A 815 -18.03 10.99 41.38
N LYS A 816 -18.44 12.25 41.14
CA LYS A 816 -18.13 13.38 42.05
C LYS A 816 -18.92 13.27 43.36
N ILE A 817 -20.15 12.74 43.32
CA ILE A 817 -20.94 12.42 44.54
C ILE A 817 -20.18 11.42 45.43
N ALA A 818 -19.79 10.27 44.86
CA ALA A 818 -19.07 9.24 45.61
C ALA A 818 -17.71 9.75 46.15
N TYR A 819 -17.01 10.60 45.40
CA TYR A 819 -15.73 11.18 45.82
C TYR A 819 -15.88 12.10 47.06
N PHE A 820 -16.79 13.08 47.02
CA PHE A 820 -16.96 14.01 48.15
C PHE A 820 -17.62 13.37 49.37
N GLU A 821 -18.52 12.40 49.18
CA GLU A 821 -19.06 11.59 50.30
C GLU A 821 -17.94 10.83 51.01
N ARG A 822 -17.02 10.24 50.24
CA ARG A 822 -15.88 9.50 50.81
C ARG A 822 -14.91 10.42 51.57
N LEU A 823 -14.63 11.61 51.04
CA LEU A 823 -13.81 12.61 51.73
C LEU A 823 -14.43 13.03 53.06
N LEU A 824 -15.73 13.35 53.10
CA LEU A 824 -16.41 13.73 54.34
C LEU A 824 -16.37 12.63 55.41
N CYS A 825 -16.38 11.35 55.01
CA CYS A 825 -16.27 10.22 55.94
C CYS A 825 -14.86 9.97 56.47
N MET A 826 -13.83 10.24 55.66
CA MET A 826 -12.43 9.98 56.03
C MET A 826 -11.88 10.98 57.05
N TYR A 827 -12.51 12.15 57.17
CA TYR A 827 -12.05 13.25 58.02
C TYR A 827 -13.05 13.54 59.15
N PRO A 828 -12.91 12.91 60.34
CA PRO A 828 -13.79 13.14 61.48
C PRO A 828 -13.56 14.48 62.17
N PRO A 829 -14.57 15.05 62.84
CA PRO A 829 -14.44 16.26 63.65
C PRO A 829 -13.71 15.99 64.98
N VAL A 830 -12.82 15.00 65.02
CA VAL A 830 -12.08 14.52 66.20
C VAL A 830 -10.67 14.15 65.76
N PRO A 831 -9.62 14.40 66.56
CA PRO A 831 -8.26 14.03 66.20
C PRO A 831 -8.10 12.54 65.87
N SER A 832 -7.26 12.25 64.87
CA SER A 832 -6.90 10.88 64.48
C SER A 832 -6.37 10.08 65.69
N GLY A 833 -6.82 8.84 65.83
CA GLY A 833 -6.42 7.93 66.91
C GLY A 833 -7.15 8.11 68.25
N HIS A 834 -8.12 9.02 68.34
CA HIS A 834 -8.86 9.29 69.57
C HIS A 834 -9.78 8.13 69.98
N GLN A 835 -9.93 7.90 71.30
CA GLN A 835 -10.74 6.80 71.85
C GLN A 835 -12.20 6.86 71.40
N LEU A 836 -12.77 8.06 71.29
CA LEU A 836 -14.13 8.29 70.80
C LEU A 836 -14.37 7.70 69.39
N LEU A 837 -13.37 7.77 68.50
CA LEU A 837 -13.45 7.16 67.16
C LEU A 837 -13.31 5.64 67.23
N ALA A 838 -12.53 5.12 68.19
CA ALA A 838 -12.41 3.68 68.43
C ALA A 838 -13.75 3.07 68.87
N ASP A 839 -14.42 3.75 69.79
CA ASP A 839 -15.71 3.32 70.34
C ASP A 839 -16.83 3.43 69.28
N TYR A 840 -16.84 4.51 68.49
CA TYR A 840 -17.75 4.64 67.33
C TYR A 840 -17.51 3.53 66.29
N ALA A 841 -16.26 3.26 65.94
CA ALA A 841 -15.91 2.20 65.00
C ALA A 841 -16.28 0.80 65.51
N ALA A 842 -16.29 0.59 66.84
CA ALA A 842 -16.78 -0.63 67.46
C ALA A 842 -18.30 -0.74 67.35
N ALA A 843 -19.04 0.35 67.57
CA ALA A 843 -20.49 0.41 67.38
C ALA A 843 -20.88 0.13 65.92
N LEU A 844 -20.21 0.76 64.94
CA LEU A 844 -20.39 0.46 63.51
C LEU A 844 -20.11 -1.01 63.18
N THR A 845 -19.11 -1.61 63.82
CA THR A 845 -18.77 -3.04 63.61
C THR A 845 -19.86 -3.93 64.18
N SER A 846 -20.35 -3.65 65.38
CA SER A 846 -21.44 -4.39 66.01
C SER A 846 -22.72 -4.33 65.15
N GLU A 847 -23.09 -3.15 64.65
CA GLU A 847 -24.30 -2.99 63.85
C GLU A 847 -24.17 -3.53 62.42
N TYR A 848 -23.21 -3.04 61.63
CA TYR A 848 -23.15 -3.30 60.19
C TYR A 848 -22.27 -4.49 59.80
N LYS A 849 -21.47 -5.03 60.73
CA LYS A 849 -20.67 -6.26 60.49
C LYS A 849 -21.20 -7.45 61.28
N ASN A 850 -21.60 -7.28 62.53
CA ASN A 850 -22.09 -8.37 63.38
C ASN A 850 -23.62 -8.51 63.38
N GLY A 851 -24.36 -7.54 62.84
CA GLY A 851 -25.82 -7.59 62.65
C GLY A 851 -26.64 -7.22 63.88
N GLU A 852 -26.07 -6.50 64.83
CA GLU A 852 -26.75 -6.03 66.05
C GLU A 852 -27.41 -4.65 65.78
N GLU A 853 -28.68 -4.64 65.36
CA GLU A 853 -29.39 -3.43 64.96
C GLU A 853 -29.46 -2.35 66.06
N GLY A 854 -29.21 -1.09 65.68
CA GLY A 854 -29.36 0.10 66.53
C GLY A 854 -28.17 0.42 67.45
N MET A 855 -27.07 -0.33 67.36
CA MET A 855 -25.94 -0.21 68.29
C MET A 855 -25.18 1.12 68.17
N VAL A 856 -25.15 1.73 66.99
CA VAL A 856 -24.61 3.08 66.75
C VAL A 856 -25.47 4.14 67.43
N GLY A 857 -26.79 4.03 67.30
CA GLY A 857 -27.77 4.90 67.96
C GLY A 857 -27.77 4.77 69.50
N VAL A 858 -27.63 3.55 70.01
CA VAL A 858 -27.51 3.30 71.46
C VAL A 858 -26.20 3.87 72.01
N TRP A 859 -25.09 3.70 71.30
CA TRP A 859 -23.79 4.21 71.71
C TRP A 859 -23.76 5.75 71.78
N ILE A 860 -24.27 6.45 70.76
CA ILE A 860 -24.28 7.91 70.75
C ILE A 860 -25.19 8.49 71.86
N GLN A 861 -26.30 7.81 72.19
CA GLN A 861 -27.19 8.22 73.28
C GLN A 861 -26.57 7.98 74.66
N ALA A 862 -25.88 6.85 74.85
CA ALA A 862 -25.24 6.48 76.11
C ALA A 862 -23.94 7.24 76.41
N THR A 863 -23.34 7.88 75.41
CA THR A 863 -22.10 8.65 75.59
C THR A 863 -22.41 10.07 76.10
N ASP A 864 -21.85 10.43 77.25
CA ASP A 864 -22.05 11.73 77.89
C ASP A 864 -21.46 12.89 77.06
N ALA A 865 -22.16 14.02 77.01
CA ALA A 865 -21.77 15.20 76.21
C ALA A 865 -20.37 15.73 76.55
N SER A 866 -19.94 15.63 77.81
CA SER A 866 -18.59 16.04 78.25
C SER A 866 -17.47 15.28 77.52
N THR A 867 -17.72 14.04 77.09
CA THR A 867 -16.76 13.20 76.35
C THR A 867 -16.43 13.77 74.98
N PHE A 868 -17.40 14.43 74.34
CA PHE A 868 -17.23 15.08 73.04
C PHE A 868 -16.47 16.40 73.20
N GLU A 869 -16.79 17.17 74.23
CA GLU A 869 -16.10 18.43 74.56
C GLU A 869 -14.62 18.21 74.88
N GLU A 870 -14.30 17.16 75.66
CA GLU A 870 -12.92 16.74 75.94
C GLU A 870 -12.14 16.33 74.68
N ALA A 871 -12.84 15.77 73.68
CA ALA A 871 -12.29 15.39 72.38
C ALA A 871 -12.11 16.59 71.41
N GLY A 872 -12.51 17.79 71.82
CA GLY A 872 -12.44 19.01 71.01
C GLY A 872 -13.57 19.19 70.00
N THR A 873 -14.71 18.51 70.21
CA THR A 873 -15.91 18.60 69.35
C THR A 873 -17.18 18.83 70.19
N THR A 874 -18.36 18.94 69.55
CA THR A 874 -19.64 18.92 70.27
C THR A 874 -20.41 17.66 69.90
N LYS A 875 -21.33 17.24 70.77
CA LYS A 875 -22.15 16.05 70.51
C LYS A 875 -22.97 16.20 69.23
N GLU A 876 -23.49 17.41 68.97
CA GLU A 876 -24.26 17.70 67.75
C GLU A 876 -23.41 17.62 66.48
N LEU A 877 -22.20 18.18 66.51
CA LEU A 877 -21.31 18.17 65.34
C LEU A 877 -20.82 16.75 65.02
N PHE A 878 -20.54 15.96 66.06
CA PHE A 878 -20.16 14.56 65.87
C PHE A 878 -21.32 13.72 65.35
N ASP A 879 -22.55 13.93 65.87
CA ASP A 879 -23.74 13.20 65.44
C ASP A 879 -24.09 13.48 63.96
N GLU A 880 -23.98 14.74 63.50
CA GLU A 880 -24.16 15.09 62.09
C GLU A 880 -23.16 14.40 61.16
N TRP A 881 -21.88 14.39 61.55
CA TRP A 881 -20.83 13.70 60.82
C TRP A 881 -21.03 12.18 60.83
N GLN A 882 -21.35 11.60 62.00
CA GLN A 882 -21.61 10.19 62.19
C GLN A 882 -22.75 9.70 61.29
N ASN A 883 -23.84 10.46 61.18
CA ASN A 883 -24.97 10.10 60.31
C ASN A 883 -24.54 9.97 58.84
N THR A 884 -23.60 10.82 58.41
CA THR A 884 -23.03 10.77 57.05
C THR A 884 -22.14 9.54 56.88
N SER A 885 -21.23 9.28 57.83
CA SER A 885 -20.34 8.10 57.75
C SER A 885 -21.07 6.78 57.89
N GLU A 886 -22.11 6.73 58.73
CA GLU A 886 -22.97 5.57 58.90
C GLU A 886 -23.77 5.28 57.62
N ALA A 887 -24.34 6.31 56.98
CA ALA A 887 -25.01 6.16 55.69
C ALA A 887 -24.06 5.61 54.62
N CYS A 888 -22.83 6.12 54.52
CA CYS A 888 -21.85 5.62 53.57
C CYS A 888 -21.42 4.17 53.84
N VAL A 889 -21.37 3.73 55.10
CA VAL A 889 -21.11 2.33 55.47
C VAL A 889 -22.32 1.45 55.12
N ARG A 890 -23.54 1.89 55.44
CA ARG A 890 -24.79 1.20 55.12
C ARG A 890 -24.96 0.98 53.62
N ASP A 891 -24.65 2.01 52.83
CA ASP A 891 -24.76 2.01 51.37
C ASP A 891 -23.56 1.34 50.69
N LYS A 892 -22.59 0.83 51.47
CA LYS A 892 -21.35 0.15 51.02
C LYS A 892 -20.42 1.03 50.17
N ASN A 893 -20.51 2.35 50.30
CA ASN A 893 -19.63 3.31 49.64
C ASN A 893 -18.24 3.37 50.30
N ILE A 894 -18.13 2.99 51.57
CA ILE A 894 -16.85 2.85 52.28
C ILE A 894 -16.92 1.70 53.29
N THR A 895 -15.81 0.99 53.49
CA THR A 895 -15.72 -0.09 54.48
C THR A 895 -15.28 0.44 55.85
N ILE A 896 -15.73 -0.23 56.91
CA ILE A 896 -15.31 0.09 58.30
C ILE A 896 -13.77 -0.06 58.46
N GLY A 897 -13.15 -0.96 57.68
CA GLY A 897 -11.69 -1.13 57.66
C GLY A 897 -10.95 0.10 57.11
N GLU A 898 -11.46 0.68 56.02
CA GLU A 898 -10.91 1.92 55.45
C GLU A 898 -11.07 3.10 56.40
N LEU A 899 -12.21 3.20 57.09
CA LEU A 899 -12.43 4.22 58.13
C LEU A 899 -11.44 4.07 59.29
N LYS A 900 -11.25 2.85 59.82
CA LYS A 900 -10.27 2.58 60.89
C LYS A 900 -8.83 2.90 60.48
N HIS A 901 -8.50 2.75 59.19
CA HIS A 901 -7.20 3.16 58.65
C HIS A 901 -7.09 4.69 58.58
N ALA A 902 -8.07 5.36 57.96
CA ALA A 902 -8.10 6.82 57.81
C ALA A 902 -8.10 7.56 59.16
N TRP A 903 -8.82 7.03 60.15
CA TRP A 903 -8.93 7.61 61.49
C TRP A 903 -7.75 7.28 62.41
N GLY A 904 -6.71 6.60 61.91
CA GLY A 904 -5.51 6.27 62.69
C GLY A 904 -5.75 5.29 63.85
N LEU A 905 -6.84 4.50 63.80
CA LEU A 905 -7.21 3.50 64.81
C LEU A 905 -6.54 2.14 64.56
N SER A 906 -5.76 2.04 63.49
CA SER A 906 -5.01 0.84 63.15
C SER A 906 -3.67 0.86 63.90
N LYS A 907 -3.48 -0.05 64.87
CA LYS A 907 -2.19 -0.20 65.56
C LYS A 907 -1.07 -0.50 64.56
N LYS A 908 -0.03 0.35 64.52
CA LYS A 908 1.27 -0.01 63.93
C LYS A 908 1.94 -1.05 64.85
N GLU A 909 1.69 -2.34 64.61
CA GLU A 909 2.58 -3.37 65.13
C GLU A 909 3.86 -3.39 64.29
N LYS A 910 4.98 -2.93 64.86
CA LYS A 910 6.29 -3.44 64.45
C LYS A 910 6.41 -4.85 65.03
N SER A 911 6.15 -5.87 64.22
CA SER A 911 6.45 -7.27 64.53
C SER A 911 7.55 -7.79 63.62
N THR A 912 8.75 -7.91 64.18
CA THR A 912 9.75 -8.89 63.77
C THR A 912 9.68 -10.06 64.75
N LYS A 913 9.10 -11.19 64.33
CA LYS A 913 9.75 -12.53 64.24
C LYS A 913 8.73 -13.65 64.04
N HIS A 914 9.22 -14.71 63.39
CA HIS A 914 8.67 -16.08 63.32
C HIS A 914 7.72 -16.49 64.44
N LEU A 915 6.66 -17.22 64.06
CA LEU A 915 5.96 -18.17 64.91
C LEU A 915 5.89 -19.53 64.23
N GLU A 916 6.58 -20.48 64.85
CA GLU A 916 6.43 -21.92 64.73
C GLU A 916 5.04 -22.36 65.22
N ILE A 917 4.46 -23.38 64.60
CA ILE A 917 3.26 -24.07 65.11
C ILE A 917 3.74 -25.31 65.90
N PRO A 918 3.34 -25.48 67.18
CA PRO A 918 3.73 -26.59 68.03
C PRO A 918 2.80 -27.82 67.86
N PRO A 919 3.15 -28.98 68.43
CA PRO A 919 3.09 -30.27 67.75
C PRO A 919 1.77 -31.01 67.96
N ALA A 920 1.39 -31.78 66.94
CA ALA A 920 0.70 -33.05 67.12
C ALA A 920 1.64 -34.14 66.58
N GLU A 921 2.18 -34.92 67.50
CA GLU A 921 2.97 -36.13 67.28
C GLU A 921 2.14 -37.18 66.53
N TYR A 922 2.64 -37.74 65.43
CA TYR A 922 2.85 -39.20 65.24
C TYR A 922 3.97 -39.41 64.21
N GLU A 923 4.80 -40.43 64.45
CA GLU A 923 6.08 -40.71 63.82
C GLU A 923 6.07 -41.07 62.32
N THR A 924 7.29 -40.92 61.80
CA THR A 924 7.85 -41.04 60.46
C THR A 924 7.63 -42.35 59.70
N THR A 925 7.57 -42.26 58.36
CA THR A 925 8.61 -42.83 57.46
C THR A 925 8.25 -42.49 56.01
N TYR A 926 9.02 -41.59 55.37
CA TYR A 926 9.22 -41.68 53.92
C TYR A 926 10.44 -40.90 53.41
N GLU A 927 11.04 -41.46 52.37
CA GLU A 927 12.39 -41.28 51.84
C GLU A 927 12.63 -39.97 51.06
N PRO A 928 13.91 -39.54 50.92
CA PRO A 928 14.26 -38.41 50.08
C PRO A 928 14.05 -38.71 48.57
N PRO A 929 13.58 -37.73 47.77
CA PRO A 929 13.44 -37.90 46.34
C PRO A 929 14.81 -37.89 45.63
N PRO A 930 14.95 -38.58 44.48
CA PRO A 930 16.22 -38.86 43.84
C PRO A 930 16.78 -37.67 43.05
N THR A 931 18.11 -37.64 42.97
CA THR A 931 18.89 -36.77 42.08
C THR A 931 18.60 -37.07 40.60
N PRO A 932 18.59 -36.05 39.72
CA PRO A 932 18.40 -36.24 38.29
C PRO A 932 19.60 -36.97 37.65
N PRO A 933 19.38 -37.81 36.62
CA PRO A 933 20.43 -38.60 36.00
C PRO A 933 21.38 -37.75 35.13
N PRO A 934 22.62 -38.22 34.87
CA PRO A 934 23.59 -37.50 34.04
C PRO A 934 23.20 -37.51 32.56
N GLN A 935 23.51 -36.42 31.85
CA GLN A 935 23.38 -36.34 30.39
C GLN A 935 24.31 -37.35 29.68
N PRO A 936 23.88 -37.99 28.59
CA PRO A 936 24.75 -38.83 27.77
C PRO A 936 25.75 -37.98 26.97
N PRO A 937 26.97 -38.50 26.69
CA PRO A 937 28.01 -37.76 25.98
C PRO A 937 27.64 -37.52 24.50
N GLN A 938 27.95 -36.32 23.99
CA GLN A 938 27.83 -36.01 22.57
C GLN A 938 28.86 -36.81 21.75
N PRO A 939 28.50 -37.35 20.57
CA PRO A 939 29.47 -37.98 19.68
C PRO A 939 30.30 -36.91 18.96
N VAL A 940 31.63 -37.08 19.01
CA VAL A 940 32.62 -36.32 18.25
C VAL A 940 32.48 -36.63 16.76
N ALA A 941 32.44 -35.59 15.91
CA ALA A 941 32.41 -35.74 14.46
C ALA A 941 33.74 -36.31 13.91
N PRO A 942 33.74 -37.31 13.00
CA PRO A 942 34.93 -37.72 12.28
C PRO A 942 35.19 -36.83 11.04
N PRO A 943 36.43 -36.76 10.52
CA PRO A 943 36.78 -35.87 9.40
C PRO A 943 36.29 -36.45 8.07
N MET A 944 35.90 -35.57 7.13
CA MET A 944 35.51 -35.96 5.77
C MET A 944 36.71 -36.40 4.91
N PRO A 945 36.57 -37.47 4.08
CA PRO A 945 37.39 -37.68 2.90
C PRO A 945 36.64 -37.25 1.60
N PRO A 946 37.35 -37.09 0.46
CA PRO A 946 36.95 -36.22 -0.64
C PRO A 946 36.06 -36.87 -1.73
N PHE A 947 35.40 -35.99 -2.50
CA PHE A 947 34.69 -36.12 -3.79
C PHE A 947 34.79 -37.45 -4.59
N GLN A 948 33.65 -37.92 -5.14
CA GLN A 948 33.39 -38.18 -6.58
C GLN A 948 31.95 -38.74 -6.89
N PRO A 949 31.46 -38.80 -8.17
CA PRO A 949 30.12 -38.32 -8.57
C PRO A 949 29.06 -39.36 -9.02
N MET A 950 27.82 -38.85 -9.19
CA MET A 950 26.63 -39.31 -9.96
C MET A 950 26.06 -40.74 -9.77
N THR A 951 24.75 -40.85 -9.50
CA THR A 951 23.72 -41.36 -10.46
C THR A 951 22.30 -41.44 -9.85
N ASN A 952 21.30 -41.34 -10.73
CA ASN A 952 19.84 -41.32 -10.53
C ASN A 952 19.24 -42.42 -9.62
N ALA A 953 18.15 -42.11 -8.90
CA ALA A 953 16.91 -42.90 -8.88
C ALA A 953 15.77 -42.24 -8.06
N PHE A 954 14.56 -42.36 -8.60
CA PHE A 954 13.25 -41.97 -8.07
C PHE A 954 12.87 -42.68 -6.75
N GLY A 955 12.03 -42.03 -5.92
CA GLY A 955 11.10 -42.75 -5.02
C GLY A 955 10.72 -42.05 -3.70
N GLN A 956 9.47 -41.58 -3.64
CA GLN A 956 8.57 -41.47 -2.46
C GLN A 956 9.09 -40.88 -1.14
N ALA A 957 8.59 -39.68 -0.79
CA ALA A 957 8.67 -39.13 0.57
C ALA A 957 7.27 -39.13 1.22
N GLY A 958 7.14 -39.91 2.30
CA GLY A 958 6.04 -39.87 3.25
C GLY A 958 6.15 -38.66 4.18
N GLY A 959 4.98 -38.20 4.63
CA GLY A 959 4.81 -36.95 5.37
C GLY A 959 5.43 -36.94 6.77
N ARG A 960 5.88 -35.74 7.16
CA ARG A 960 6.00 -35.31 8.56
C ARG A 960 5.40 -33.92 8.67
N GLN A 961 4.24 -33.90 9.33
CA GLN A 961 3.40 -32.76 9.63
C GLN A 961 4.03 -32.01 10.81
N MET A 962 4.49 -30.77 10.61
CA MET A 962 4.75 -29.84 11.71
C MET A 962 3.51 -28.97 11.90
N MET A 963 2.97 -28.98 13.11
CA MET A 963 1.85 -28.13 13.53
C MET A 963 2.29 -26.66 13.56
N MET A 964 1.77 -25.84 12.65
CA MET A 964 1.66 -24.40 12.87
C MET A 964 0.36 -24.14 13.64
N GLN A 965 0.46 -23.56 14.84
CA GLN A 965 -0.69 -22.92 15.50
C GLN A 965 -0.98 -21.62 14.74
N SER A 966 -2.10 -21.60 14.00
CA SER A 966 -2.61 -20.41 13.32
C SER A 966 -3.38 -19.53 14.29
N MET A 967 -2.94 -18.27 14.50
CA MET A 967 -3.77 -17.22 15.09
C MET A 967 -4.91 -16.86 14.12
N GLN A 968 -6.14 -16.84 14.63
CA GLN A 968 -7.34 -16.45 13.88
C GLN A 968 -7.60 -14.95 14.05
N THR A 969 -7.50 -14.19 12.96
CA THR A 969 -8.19 -12.91 12.79
C THR A 969 -9.28 -13.10 11.74
N THR A 970 -10.54 -12.93 12.14
CA THR A 970 -11.71 -13.13 11.27
C THR A 970 -12.08 -11.81 10.61
N THR A 971 -11.96 -11.72 9.29
CA THR A 971 -12.46 -10.60 8.47
C THR A 971 -13.55 -11.10 7.52
N HIS A 972 -14.67 -10.36 7.41
CA HIS A 972 -15.84 -10.71 6.61
C HIS A 972 -15.86 -9.96 5.26
N THR A 973 -16.42 -10.56 4.20
CA THR A 973 -16.44 -10.03 2.81
C THR A 973 -17.85 -10.00 2.20
N VAL A 974 -18.06 -9.09 1.22
CA VAL A 974 -19.29 -8.93 0.39
C VAL A 974 -19.26 -9.91 -0.80
N GLN A 975 -20.43 -10.35 -1.33
CA GLN A 975 -20.54 -11.40 -2.36
C GLN A 975 -21.45 -11.05 -3.53
N HIS A 976 -21.16 -11.65 -4.70
CA HIS A 976 -22.03 -11.71 -5.87
C HIS A 976 -22.23 -13.16 -6.35
N THR A 977 -23.47 -13.54 -6.64
CA THR A 977 -23.83 -14.88 -7.16
C THR A 977 -23.68 -14.90 -8.68
N ILE A 978 -22.80 -15.75 -9.20
CA ILE A 978 -22.61 -15.93 -10.64
C ILE A 978 -23.35 -17.23 -11.06
N VAL A 979 -24.51 -17.04 -11.69
CA VAL A 979 -25.32 -18.05 -12.43
C VAL A 979 -26.13 -19.07 -11.61
N HIS A 980 -27.45 -19.05 -11.82
CA HIS A 980 -28.37 -20.16 -11.52
C HIS A 980 -28.47 -21.08 -12.76
N GLN A 981 -27.93 -22.30 -12.71
CA GLN A 981 -28.35 -23.38 -13.62
C GLN A 981 -29.29 -24.33 -12.86
N PRO A 982 -30.39 -24.80 -13.47
CA PRO A 982 -31.36 -25.63 -12.78
C PRO A 982 -30.92 -27.10 -12.69
N GLN A 983 -31.03 -27.64 -11.47
CA GLN A 983 -31.22 -29.05 -11.11
C GLN A 983 -30.25 -30.09 -11.72
N GLN A 984 -29.14 -30.32 -11.01
CA GLN A 984 -28.62 -31.67 -10.72
C GLN A 984 -27.75 -31.62 -9.46
N ALA A 985 -27.79 -32.66 -8.64
CA ALA A 985 -26.99 -32.73 -7.42
C ALA A 985 -25.50 -32.71 -7.75
N GLY A 986 -24.78 -31.68 -7.29
CA GLY A 986 -23.32 -31.61 -7.42
C GLY A 986 -22.84 -30.18 -7.66
N VAL A 987 -22.33 -29.56 -6.58
CA VAL A 987 -21.43 -28.39 -6.57
C VAL A 987 -21.92 -27.10 -7.26
N GLN A 988 -22.16 -26.05 -6.47
CA GLN A 988 -22.37 -24.68 -6.92
C GLN A 988 -21.04 -23.93 -6.96
N ARG A 989 -20.73 -23.24 -8.06
CA ARG A 989 -19.51 -22.43 -8.19
C ARG A 989 -19.76 -21.03 -7.64
N MET A 990 -18.91 -20.57 -6.73
CA MET A 990 -18.98 -19.22 -6.13
C MET A 990 -17.65 -18.49 -6.32
N ALA A 991 -17.68 -17.16 -6.33
CA ALA A 991 -16.47 -16.32 -6.33
C ALA A 991 -16.27 -15.68 -4.95
N ALA A 992 -15.01 -15.58 -4.52
CA ALA A 992 -14.62 -14.87 -3.31
C ALA A 992 -13.49 -13.90 -3.61
N THR A 993 -13.60 -12.69 -3.06
CA THR A 993 -12.54 -11.67 -3.09
C THR A 993 -11.62 -11.86 -1.89
N VAL A 994 -10.31 -11.88 -2.13
CA VAL A 994 -9.30 -12.06 -1.09
C VAL A 994 -9.23 -10.80 -0.22
N PRO A 995 -9.50 -10.87 1.10
CA PRO A 995 -9.42 -9.72 1.97
C PRO A 995 -7.97 -9.31 2.23
N PHE A 996 -7.78 -8.04 2.60
CA PHE A 996 -6.48 -7.50 2.92
C PHE A 996 -5.78 -8.27 4.04
N GLY A 997 -4.53 -8.67 3.79
CA GLY A 997 -3.71 -9.46 4.72
C GLY A 997 -3.75 -10.98 4.50
N VAL A 998 -4.52 -11.47 3.52
CA VAL A 998 -4.57 -12.89 3.12
C VAL A 998 -3.89 -13.06 1.76
N TYR A 999 -3.05 -14.09 1.62
CA TYR A 999 -2.25 -14.36 0.41
C TYR A 999 -2.41 -15.82 -0.05
N GLY A 1000 -2.00 -16.11 -1.29
CA GLY A 1000 -1.95 -17.47 -1.84
C GLY A 1000 -1.35 -18.47 -0.86
N GLY A 1001 -2.11 -19.53 -0.55
CA GLY A 1001 -1.79 -20.55 0.45
C GLY A 1001 -2.38 -20.32 1.84
N MET A 1002 -2.91 -19.13 2.15
CA MET A 1002 -3.62 -18.85 3.40
C MET A 1002 -5.09 -19.27 3.34
N GLN A 1003 -5.71 -19.53 4.49
CA GLN A 1003 -7.15 -19.81 4.57
C GLN A 1003 -7.95 -18.54 4.88
N MET A 1004 -9.10 -18.39 4.24
CA MET A 1004 -10.12 -17.38 4.57
C MET A 1004 -11.47 -18.04 4.83
N THR A 1005 -12.35 -17.34 5.55
CA THR A 1005 -13.74 -17.77 5.76
C THR A 1005 -14.66 -17.01 4.81
N VAL A 1006 -15.42 -17.75 4.01
CA VAL A 1006 -16.38 -17.22 3.04
C VAL A 1006 -17.79 -17.58 3.48
N ASN A 1007 -18.68 -16.60 3.62
CA ASN A 1007 -20.06 -16.84 4.06
C ASN A 1007 -20.94 -17.34 2.90
N THR A 1008 -21.15 -18.62 2.75
CA THR A 1008 -22.02 -19.15 1.67
C THR A 1008 -23.50 -19.13 2.09
N THR A 1009 -24.41 -19.36 1.14
CA THR A 1009 -25.85 -19.59 1.40
C THR A 1009 -26.12 -20.80 2.31
N TYR A 1010 -25.11 -21.66 2.55
CA TYR A 1010 -25.16 -22.82 3.43
C TYR A 1010 -24.36 -22.64 4.74
N GLY A 1011 -23.86 -21.43 5.02
CA GLY A 1011 -23.06 -21.09 6.20
C GLY A 1011 -21.61 -20.73 5.87
N PRO A 1012 -20.82 -20.33 6.89
CA PRO A 1012 -19.41 -19.98 6.74
C PRO A 1012 -18.59 -21.21 6.33
N MET A 1013 -17.80 -21.08 5.28
CA MET A 1013 -16.93 -22.13 4.75
C MET A 1013 -15.48 -21.63 4.70
N ARG A 1014 -14.53 -22.45 5.15
CA ARG A 1014 -13.10 -22.14 4.97
C ARG A 1014 -12.64 -22.51 3.58
N VAL A 1015 -11.97 -21.58 2.91
CA VAL A 1015 -11.44 -21.75 1.56
C VAL A 1015 -9.96 -21.36 1.57
N THR A 1016 -9.11 -22.17 0.96
CA THR A 1016 -7.69 -21.85 0.78
C THR A 1016 -7.54 -20.98 -0.46
N VAL A 1017 -6.83 -19.86 -0.32
CA VAL A 1017 -6.50 -18.98 -1.45
C VAL A 1017 -5.57 -19.71 -2.40
N PRO A 1018 -5.90 -19.85 -3.69
CA PRO A 1018 -5.00 -20.49 -4.63
C PRO A 1018 -3.68 -19.71 -4.73
N PRO A 1019 -2.53 -20.39 -4.94
CA PRO A 1019 -1.27 -19.72 -5.23
C PRO A 1019 -1.43 -18.75 -6.41
N GLY A 1020 -0.87 -17.54 -6.31
CA GLY A 1020 -0.99 -16.47 -7.32
C GLY A 1020 -2.14 -15.49 -7.10
N TYR A 1021 -2.99 -15.67 -6.07
CA TYR A 1021 -4.05 -14.74 -5.71
C TYR A 1021 -3.68 -13.98 -4.43
N GLY A 1022 -3.85 -12.65 -4.44
CA GLY A 1022 -3.52 -11.74 -3.35
C GLY A 1022 -4.68 -10.80 -2.99
N PRO A 1023 -4.52 -9.90 -2.01
CA PRO A 1023 -5.56 -8.96 -1.59
C PRO A 1023 -6.26 -8.25 -2.76
N GLY A 1024 -7.60 -8.26 -2.78
CA GLY A 1024 -8.41 -7.65 -3.84
C GLY A 1024 -8.64 -8.53 -5.08
N SER A 1025 -7.85 -9.59 -5.27
CA SER A 1025 -8.11 -10.55 -6.35
C SER A 1025 -9.33 -11.42 -6.03
N SER A 1026 -10.07 -11.85 -7.06
CA SER A 1026 -11.21 -12.75 -6.91
C SER A 1026 -10.89 -14.11 -7.53
N PHE A 1027 -11.22 -15.19 -6.82
CA PHE A 1027 -11.06 -16.56 -7.32
C PHE A 1027 -12.36 -17.35 -7.16
N THR A 1028 -12.56 -18.35 -8.03
CA THR A 1028 -13.74 -19.22 -7.95
C THR A 1028 -13.45 -20.51 -7.17
N PHE A 1029 -14.43 -20.95 -6.39
CA PHE A 1029 -14.36 -22.18 -5.61
C PHE A 1029 -15.70 -22.91 -5.63
N ASN A 1030 -15.65 -24.19 -5.28
CA ASN A 1030 -16.75 -25.14 -5.41
C ASN A 1030 -17.44 -25.36 -4.05
N VAL A 1031 -18.73 -25.04 -3.97
CA VAL A 1031 -19.56 -25.22 -2.77
C VAL A 1031 -20.48 -26.44 -2.96
N PRO A 1032 -20.40 -27.48 -2.11
CA PRO A 1032 -21.29 -28.62 -2.21
C PRO A 1032 -22.73 -28.24 -1.84
N VAL A 1033 -23.65 -28.36 -2.79
CA VAL A 1033 -25.09 -28.16 -2.58
C VAL A 1033 -25.64 -29.33 -1.78
N ARG A 1034 -26.14 -29.09 -0.56
CA ARG A 1034 -26.88 -30.12 0.20
C ARG A 1034 -28.21 -30.38 -0.51
N GLY A 1035 -28.42 -31.63 -0.94
CA GLY A 1035 -29.77 -32.12 -1.25
C GLY A 1035 -30.65 -32.08 0.01
N PRO A 1036 -31.98 -32.11 -0.14
CA PRO A 1036 -32.90 -32.02 1.01
C PRO A 1036 -32.67 -33.21 1.95
N MET A 1037 -32.01 -33.00 3.09
CA MET A 1037 -31.94 -34.01 4.15
C MET A 1037 -33.17 -33.90 5.05
N VAL A 1038 -34.02 -34.92 4.94
CA VAL A 1038 -35.01 -35.31 5.95
C VAL A 1038 -34.25 -35.67 7.24
N GLY A 1039 -34.82 -35.26 8.38
CA GLY A 1039 -34.11 -35.00 9.64
C GLY A 1039 -33.21 -36.10 10.22
N MET A 1040 -32.10 -35.64 10.82
CA MET A 1040 -31.48 -36.21 12.02
C MET A 1040 -30.67 -35.11 12.75
N ALA A 1041 -30.67 -35.18 14.09
CA ALA A 1041 -30.21 -34.15 15.04
C ALA A 1041 -28.67 -33.90 15.04
N PRO A 1042 -28.18 -32.76 15.58
CA PRO A 1042 -26.79 -32.36 15.45
C PRO A 1042 -25.92 -33.02 16.53
N GLN A 1043 -24.95 -33.82 16.11
CA GLN A 1043 -23.79 -34.17 16.92
C GLN A 1043 -22.53 -33.85 16.12
N TYR A 1044 -21.76 -32.90 16.67
CA TYR A 1044 -20.34 -32.60 16.45
C TYR A 1044 -19.87 -32.43 15.00
N PHE A 1045 -19.22 -31.31 14.69
CA PHE A 1045 -17.83 -31.31 14.23
C PHE A 1045 -17.27 -29.87 14.28
N ALA A 1046 -16.11 -29.76 14.93
CA ALA A 1046 -15.25 -28.59 15.06
C ALA A 1046 -14.29 -28.47 13.89
#